data_AF-A0A7J2LXT0-F1
#
_entry.id   AF-A0A7J2LXT0-F1
#
_cell.length_a   1.000
_cell.length_b   1.000
_cell.length_c   1.000
_cell.angle_alpha   90.00
_cell.angle_beta   90.00
_cell.angle_gamma   90.00
#
_symmetry.space_group_name_H-M   'P 1'
#
loop_
_entity.id
_entity.type
_entity.pdbx_description
1 polymer ?
#
loop_
_entity_poly.entity_id
_entity_poly.type
_entity_poly.pdbx_seq_one_letter_code
_entity_poly.pdbx_strand_id
1 'polypeptide(L)'
;MNEAKKRALILWFEEVRKDDVPLVGGKVANLGEMISFGLPVPPGFAVTAYAYQRFITETGIAHEIYRVIKEVVKEKKPEEYQEASRRIRKLIESTPIPSEIEHAIKAAYRRLADKLGMRDPLVAARSSATAEDLPDASFAGQQETFLGVRGEDDLVDNVKKCWSSLFTPRAISYREDKGFRHEDVLISVAVQKMVNSRSAGVMFTINPVTGREDELVIESSWGLGESVVGGKVTPDTFIVDKKTLTIKEAIVGDKKIEVVLLPNGGTEEREVEPERRNVLSLSEEEVKKLAEFGLMIEEHYGRPMDIEWAIDKDLEWPENVLILQARPETVFSVKKAREAGAAKVEEAAAAPRGEPVVKGLPASPGIAAGVAKVAFTVEEAAEMIQPGDILVTKMTTPDWEPYMKIVSAIVTDEGGMTSHAAIVSRELGIPCIVGTGNATQVMQTGKEYTVDGGTGVVYEGIREDLVKKKVPAAAPTAAGEIVVAPTLEIPVTGTKVYMNLGIPEKIEEYKNLPIDGIGLMRIEFIIASWIKMHPLYAIAHGKENFYVEKLAEGIGMVARAIYPKPVVVRFSDFKTNEYAKLEGGAEYEPEEPNPMIGWRGASRYISPQFEPAFRLELRAIRMLHEQGLKNVWVMVPFVRTVWEAEKTIAIMEDEGLRPGRDFQVWAMAEVPSIVVLADQFNKYFQGYSIGSNDLTQLTLGVDRDSSALPAIDPRYFDERDLAVKRMIQHLIKVAHRDGRTVSICGQAPSVYPDFTEFLVRCGIDSVSVNPDAVIETRRLVARIERRLVLEKLSKLEETEDIFEFDIF
;
A
#
# COMPACT_ATOMS: atom_id res chain seq x y z
N MET A 1 -19.18 -6.13 -27.23
CA MET A 1 -18.80 -7.53 -26.94
C MET A 1 -19.81 -8.48 -27.60
N ASN A 2 -19.34 -9.50 -28.32
CA ASN A 2 -20.18 -10.49 -29.00
C ASN A 2 -20.83 -11.44 -27.97
N GLU A 3 -22.17 -11.60 -28.00
CA GLU A 3 -22.91 -12.48 -27.07
C GLU A 3 -22.45 -13.94 -27.12
N ALA A 4 -22.00 -14.42 -28.28
CA ALA A 4 -21.46 -15.77 -28.41
C ALA A 4 -20.17 -15.97 -27.57
N LYS A 5 -19.34 -14.93 -27.46
CA LYS A 5 -18.09 -14.97 -26.71
C LYS A 5 -18.32 -15.02 -25.19
N LYS A 6 -19.38 -14.36 -24.70
CA LYS A 6 -19.74 -14.38 -23.27
C LYS A 6 -20.19 -15.76 -22.76
N ARG A 7 -20.75 -16.59 -23.66
CA ARG A 7 -21.28 -17.91 -23.34
C ARG A 7 -20.36 -19.05 -23.77
N ALA A 8 -19.16 -18.74 -24.25
CA ALA A 8 -18.19 -19.74 -24.65
C ALA A 8 -17.62 -20.45 -23.41
N LEU A 9 -17.53 -21.78 -23.46
CA LEU A 9 -16.89 -22.58 -22.40
C LEU A 9 -15.36 -22.54 -22.50
N ILE A 10 -14.86 -22.40 -23.73
CA ILE A 10 -13.44 -22.35 -24.07
C ILE A 10 -13.18 -21.12 -24.94
N LEU A 11 -12.10 -20.40 -24.64
CA LEU A 11 -11.57 -19.32 -25.49
C LEU A 11 -10.07 -19.50 -25.67
N TRP A 12 -9.57 -19.44 -26.90
CA TRP A 12 -8.13 -19.55 -27.15
C TRP A 12 -7.42 -18.26 -26.77
N PHE A 13 -6.15 -18.33 -26.35
CA PHE A 13 -5.41 -17.11 -26.00
C PHE A 13 -5.33 -16.11 -27.16
N GLU A 14 -5.27 -16.59 -28.40
CA GLU A 14 -5.31 -15.76 -29.62
C GLU A 14 -6.63 -14.96 -29.77
N GLU A 15 -7.72 -15.43 -29.17
CA GLU A 15 -9.08 -14.87 -29.29
C GLU A 15 -9.43 -13.87 -28.20
N VAL A 16 -8.60 -13.72 -27.16
CA VAL A 16 -8.86 -12.86 -26.00
C VAL A 16 -7.96 -11.62 -25.99
N ARG A 17 -8.46 -10.54 -25.40
CA ARG A 17 -7.76 -9.25 -25.24
C ARG A 17 -7.95 -8.74 -23.82
N LYS A 18 -7.28 -7.63 -23.48
CA LYS A 18 -7.39 -6.99 -22.16
C LYS A 18 -8.83 -6.66 -21.71
N ASP A 19 -9.78 -6.47 -22.64
CA ASP A 19 -11.17 -6.16 -22.30
C ASP A 19 -11.98 -7.43 -21.90
N ASP A 20 -11.43 -8.62 -22.08
CA ASP A 20 -12.08 -9.90 -21.76
C ASP A 20 -11.79 -10.39 -20.33
N VAL A 21 -11.19 -9.56 -19.46
CA VAL A 21 -10.92 -9.89 -18.03
C VAL A 21 -12.14 -10.50 -17.32
N PRO A 22 -13.39 -10.01 -17.49
CA PRO A 22 -14.56 -10.62 -16.86
C PRO A 22 -14.86 -12.06 -17.34
N LEU A 23 -14.35 -12.46 -18.51
CA LEU A 23 -14.59 -13.78 -19.10
C LEU A 23 -13.49 -14.79 -18.76
N VAL A 24 -12.23 -14.34 -18.73
CA VAL A 24 -11.07 -15.23 -18.65
C VAL A 24 -10.10 -14.92 -17.52
N GLY A 25 -10.39 -13.91 -16.70
CA GLY A 25 -9.47 -13.43 -15.66
C GLY A 25 -8.32 -12.59 -16.24
N GLY A 26 -7.62 -11.88 -15.37
CA GLY A 26 -6.64 -10.90 -15.82
C GLY A 26 -5.34 -11.50 -16.39
N LYS A 27 -4.84 -12.59 -15.81
CA LYS A 27 -3.71 -13.36 -16.39
C LYS A 27 -3.96 -13.77 -17.83
N VAL A 28 -5.09 -14.43 -18.13
CA VAL A 28 -5.36 -14.93 -19.49
C VAL A 28 -5.62 -13.77 -20.46
N ALA A 29 -6.28 -12.70 -20.01
CA ALA A 29 -6.45 -11.50 -20.81
C ALA A 29 -5.09 -10.88 -21.20
N ASN A 30 -4.13 -10.82 -20.27
CA ASN A 30 -2.77 -10.35 -20.54
C ASN A 30 -1.99 -11.29 -21.47
N LEU A 31 -2.16 -12.62 -21.36
CA LEU A 31 -1.56 -13.58 -22.31
C LEU A 31 -2.04 -13.32 -23.74
N GLY A 32 -3.36 -13.15 -23.94
CA GLY A 32 -3.91 -12.86 -25.27
C GLY A 32 -3.52 -11.49 -25.80
N GLU A 33 -3.41 -10.49 -24.92
CA GLU A 33 -2.90 -9.17 -25.27
C GLU A 33 -1.46 -9.26 -25.78
N MET A 34 -0.57 -9.98 -25.08
CA MET A 34 0.83 -10.20 -25.50
C MET A 34 0.97 -10.88 -26.86
N ILE A 35 0.15 -11.90 -27.12
CA ILE A 35 0.12 -12.58 -28.43
C ILE A 35 -0.27 -11.59 -29.54
N SER A 36 -1.18 -10.66 -29.26
CA SER A 36 -1.72 -9.74 -30.26
C SER A 36 -0.70 -8.75 -30.83
N PHE A 37 0.36 -8.44 -30.08
CA PHE A 37 1.47 -7.60 -30.54
C PHE A 37 2.78 -8.38 -30.80
N GLY A 38 2.69 -9.70 -30.94
CA GLY A 38 3.76 -10.52 -31.52
C GLY A 38 4.78 -11.10 -30.54
N LEU A 39 4.48 -11.16 -29.23
CA LEU A 39 5.36 -11.84 -28.28
C LEU A 39 5.22 -13.37 -28.32
N PRO A 40 6.33 -14.09 -28.10
CA PRO A 40 6.32 -15.55 -28.09
C PRO A 40 5.76 -16.07 -26.75
N VAL A 41 4.45 -16.25 -26.72
CA VAL A 41 3.73 -16.84 -25.57
C VAL A 41 3.40 -18.30 -25.90
N PRO A 42 3.63 -19.27 -24.99
CA PRO A 42 3.25 -20.66 -25.22
C PRO A 42 1.74 -20.79 -25.51
N PRO A 43 1.35 -21.59 -26.52
CA PRO A 43 -0.04 -21.69 -26.93
C PRO A 43 -0.90 -22.36 -25.86
N GLY A 44 -2.18 -22.00 -25.84
CA GLY A 44 -3.13 -22.50 -24.86
C GLY A 44 -4.53 -21.93 -25.01
N PHE A 45 -5.39 -22.28 -24.06
CA PHE A 45 -6.78 -21.87 -24.01
C PHE A 45 -7.25 -21.63 -22.57
N ALA A 46 -8.29 -20.83 -22.41
CA ALA A 46 -8.98 -20.57 -21.16
C ALA A 46 -10.20 -21.48 -21.04
N VAL A 47 -10.36 -22.11 -19.88
CA VAL A 47 -11.67 -22.57 -19.40
C VAL A 47 -12.34 -21.37 -18.72
N THR A 48 -13.39 -20.85 -19.33
CA THR A 48 -13.90 -19.51 -18.99
C THR A 48 -14.56 -19.43 -17.61
N ALA A 49 -14.68 -18.21 -17.09
CA ALA A 49 -15.47 -17.92 -15.89
C ALA A 49 -16.94 -18.38 -16.03
N TYR A 50 -17.49 -18.37 -17.25
CA TYR A 50 -18.82 -18.89 -17.55
C TYR A 50 -18.89 -20.42 -17.37
N ALA A 51 -17.85 -21.17 -17.74
CA ALA A 51 -17.80 -22.61 -17.50
C ALA A 51 -17.83 -22.93 -15.99
N TYR A 52 -17.05 -22.20 -15.19
CA TYR A 52 -17.10 -22.32 -13.73
C TYR A 52 -18.49 -21.99 -13.17
N GLN A 53 -19.08 -20.88 -13.62
CA GLN A 53 -20.42 -20.45 -13.18
C GLN A 53 -21.48 -21.50 -13.50
N ARG A 54 -21.46 -22.08 -14.72
CA ARG A 54 -22.37 -23.19 -15.09
C ARG A 54 -22.14 -24.43 -14.24
N PHE A 55 -20.88 -24.80 -13.99
CA PHE A 55 -20.55 -25.95 -13.16
C PHE A 55 -21.18 -25.83 -11.77
N ILE A 56 -20.97 -24.72 -11.05
CA ILE A 56 -21.48 -24.58 -9.67
C ILE A 56 -23.00 -24.41 -9.60
N THR A 57 -23.63 -23.87 -10.66
CA THR A 57 -25.08 -23.63 -10.71
C THR A 57 -25.86 -24.88 -11.13
N GLU A 58 -25.44 -25.58 -12.18
CA GLU A 58 -26.14 -26.77 -12.69
C GLU A 58 -26.03 -27.98 -11.78
N THR A 59 -24.93 -28.09 -11.04
CA THR A 59 -24.75 -29.16 -10.04
C THR A 59 -25.41 -28.82 -8.70
N GLY A 60 -25.91 -27.59 -8.53
CA GLY A 60 -26.55 -27.11 -7.30
C GLY A 60 -25.60 -26.84 -6.13
N ILE A 61 -24.29 -27.03 -6.31
CA ILE A 61 -23.32 -26.88 -5.20
C ILE A 61 -23.08 -25.44 -4.80
N ALA A 62 -23.42 -24.45 -5.64
CA ALA A 62 -23.24 -23.02 -5.33
C ALA A 62 -23.86 -22.66 -3.97
N HIS A 63 -25.13 -23.03 -3.74
CA HIS A 63 -25.82 -22.77 -2.47
C HIS A 63 -25.10 -23.41 -1.27
N GLU A 64 -24.60 -24.63 -1.46
CA GLU A 64 -23.94 -25.40 -0.41
C GLU A 64 -22.56 -24.84 -0.05
N ILE A 65 -21.82 -24.32 -1.03
CA ILE A 65 -20.56 -23.61 -0.81
C ILE A 65 -20.80 -22.42 0.12
N TYR A 66 -21.76 -21.56 -0.22
CA TYR A 66 -22.04 -20.34 0.56
C TYR A 66 -22.62 -20.66 1.94
N ARG A 67 -23.43 -21.72 2.04
CA ARG A 67 -23.93 -22.21 3.32
C ARG A 67 -22.79 -22.66 4.23
N VAL A 68 -21.83 -23.43 3.71
CA VAL A 68 -20.67 -23.90 4.49
C VAL A 68 -19.84 -22.74 5.02
N ILE A 69 -19.59 -21.71 4.21
CA ILE A 69 -18.86 -20.51 4.67
C ILE A 69 -19.61 -19.88 5.84
N LYS A 70 -20.91 -19.61 5.68
CA LYS A 70 -21.74 -18.96 6.70
C LYS A 70 -21.91 -19.80 7.98
N GLU A 71 -21.94 -21.12 7.86
CA GLU A 71 -22.10 -22.02 9.01
C GLU A 71 -20.80 -22.18 9.81
N VAL A 72 -19.66 -22.19 9.13
CA VAL A 72 -18.35 -22.53 9.72
C VAL A 72 -17.57 -21.29 10.13
N VAL A 73 -17.58 -20.23 9.33
CA VAL A 73 -16.88 -18.97 9.61
C VAL A 73 -17.83 -18.05 10.40
N LYS A 74 -17.71 -18.06 11.73
CA LYS A 74 -18.55 -17.27 12.63
C LYS A 74 -17.76 -16.18 13.34
N GLU A 75 -16.61 -16.55 13.88
CA GLU A 75 -15.74 -15.68 14.66
C GLU A 75 -14.49 -15.26 13.88
N LYS A 76 -14.40 -15.64 12.59
CA LYS A 76 -13.30 -15.30 11.67
C LYS A 76 -11.94 -15.75 12.18
N LYS A 77 -11.89 -16.90 12.85
CA LYS A 77 -10.64 -17.49 13.35
C LYS A 77 -9.93 -18.32 12.27
N PRO A 78 -8.59 -18.45 12.31
CA PRO A 78 -7.84 -19.24 11.34
C PRO A 78 -8.35 -20.68 11.19
N GLU A 79 -8.75 -21.34 12.28
CA GLU A 79 -9.22 -22.73 12.26
C GLU A 79 -10.57 -22.88 11.53
N GLU A 80 -11.43 -21.87 11.60
CA GLU A 80 -12.73 -21.84 10.91
C GLU A 80 -12.54 -21.74 9.39
N TYR A 81 -11.63 -20.87 8.94
CA TYR A 81 -11.29 -20.75 7.52
C TYR A 81 -10.68 -22.03 6.97
N GLN A 82 -9.83 -22.70 7.76
CA GLN A 82 -9.26 -24.00 7.39
C GLN A 82 -10.35 -25.08 7.25
N GLU A 83 -11.30 -25.14 8.18
CA GLU A 83 -12.42 -26.08 8.12
C GLU A 83 -13.35 -25.80 6.93
N ALA A 84 -13.73 -24.54 6.72
CA ALA A 84 -14.60 -24.12 5.62
C ALA A 84 -13.96 -24.45 4.26
N SER A 85 -12.68 -24.06 4.08
CA SER A 85 -11.89 -24.39 2.90
C SER A 85 -11.87 -25.90 2.65
N ARG A 86 -11.57 -26.71 3.67
CA ARG A 86 -11.48 -28.17 3.51
C ARG A 86 -12.80 -28.78 3.02
N ARG A 87 -13.93 -28.34 3.60
CA ARG A 87 -15.27 -28.81 3.21
C ARG A 87 -15.65 -28.39 1.79
N ILE A 88 -15.44 -27.12 1.45
CA ILE A 88 -15.80 -26.55 0.14
C ILE A 88 -14.94 -27.15 -0.96
N ARG A 89 -13.64 -27.26 -0.75
CA ARG A 89 -12.73 -27.85 -1.74
C ARG A 89 -13.09 -29.30 -2.01
N LYS A 90 -13.35 -30.09 -0.96
CA LYS A 90 -13.83 -31.47 -1.10
C LYS A 90 -15.15 -31.55 -1.86
N LEU A 91 -16.08 -30.63 -1.61
CA LEU A 91 -17.36 -30.55 -2.33
C LEU A 91 -17.13 -30.30 -3.82
N ILE A 92 -16.33 -29.29 -4.18
CA ILE A 92 -16.03 -28.94 -5.58
C ILE A 92 -15.31 -30.10 -6.29
N GLU A 93 -14.27 -30.66 -5.68
CA GLU A 93 -13.41 -31.68 -6.30
C GLU A 93 -14.12 -33.03 -6.49
N SER A 94 -15.07 -33.37 -5.61
CA SER A 94 -15.88 -34.59 -5.70
C SER A 94 -17.14 -34.46 -6.57
N THR A 95 -17.53 -33.23 -6.95
CA THR A 95 -18.70 -33.01 -7.79
C THR A 95 -18.35 -33.27 -9.27
N PRO A 96 -19.09 -34.14 -9.98
CA PRO A 96 -18.88 -34.38 -11.40
C PRO A 96 -19.11 -33.11 -12.23
N ILE A 97 -18.23 -32.84 -13.21
CA ILE A 97 -18.42 -31.74 -14.15
C ILE A 97 -19.55 -32.10 -15.13
N PRO A 98 -20.47 -31.17 -15.47
CA PRO A 98 -21.42 -31.36 -16.57
C PRO A 98 -20.73 -31.84 -17.86
N SER A 99 -21.31 -32.84 -18.50
CA SER A 99 -20.70 -33.55 -19.64
C SER A 99 -20.34 -32.63 -20.81
N GLU A 100 -21.11 -31.56 -21.03
CA GLU A 100 -20.83 -30.54 -22.05
C GLU A 100 -19.53 -29.78 -21.79
N ILE A 101 -19.28 -29.41 -20.53
CA ILE A 101 -18.06 -28.69 -20.11
C ILE A 101 -16.86 -29.64 -20.17
N GLU A 102 -17.01 -30.87 -19.68
CA GLU A 102 -15.97 -31.89 -19.77
C GLU A 102 -15.56 -32.18 -21.22
N HIS A 103 -16.54 -32.39 -22.11
CA HIS A 103 -16.26 -32.60 -23.54
C HIS A 103 -15.58 -31.39 -24.18
N ALA A 104 -15.97 -30.17 -23.81
CA ALA A 104 -15.35 -28.96 -24.34
C ALA A 104 -13.87 -28.85 -23.94
N ILE A 105 -13.54 -29.13 -22.67
CA ILE A 105 -12.15 -29.14 -22.17
C ILE A 105 -11.33 -30.20 -22.90
N LYS A 106 -11.84 -31.44 -22.97
CA LYS A 106 -11.18 -32.56 -23.64
C LYS A 106 -10.96 -32.32 -25.13
N ALA A 107 -11.95 -31.74 -25.82
CA ALA A 107 -11.83 -31.37 -27.23
C ALA A 107 -10.80 -30.25 -27.45
N ALA A 108 -10.75 -29.26 -26.56
CA ALA A 108 -9.75 -28.19 -26.63
C ALA A 108 -8.33 -28.70 -26.40
N TYR A 109 -8.14 -29.63 -25.46
CA TYR A 109 -6.86 -30.29 -25.23
C TYR A 109 -6.39 -31.10 -26.46
N ARG A 110 -7.28 -31.90 -27.06
CA ARG A 110 -6.96 -32.61 -28.33
C ARG A 110 -6.60 -31.65 -29.46
N ARG A 111 -7.33 -30.55 -29.60
CA ARG A 111 -7.02 -29.53 -30.60
C ARG A 111 -5.68 -28.84 -30.34
N LEU A 112 -5.29 -28.65 -29.07
CA LEU A 112 -3.97 -28.14 -28.70
C LEU A 112 -2.87 -29.16 -29.05
N ALA A 113 -3.11 -30.44 -28.79
CA ALA A 113 -2.25 -31.55 -29.15
C ALA A 113 -2.00 -31.58 -30.68
N ASP A 114 -3.06 -31.48 -31.48
CA ASP A 114 -2.99 -31.39 -32.94
C ASP A 114 -2.21 -30.14 -33.41
N LYS A 115 -2.48 -28.96 -32.83
CA LYS A 115 -1.74 -27.72 -33.12
C LYS A 115 -0.24 -27.85 -32.85
N LEU A 116 0.14 -28.60 -31.82
CA LEU A 116 1.53 -28.81 -31.40
C LEU A 116 2.21 -29.98 -32.14
N GLY A 117 1.46 -30.80 -32.88
CA GLY A 117 1.98 -32.04 -33.45
C GLY A 117 2.40 -33.07 -32.38
N MET A 118 1.79 -33.01 -31.20
CA MET A 118 2.10 -33.86 -30.04
C MET A 118 0.86 -34.65 -29.64
N ARG A 119 1.01 -35.92 -29.22
CA ARG A 119 -0.13 -36.74 -28.83
C ARG A 119 -0.72 -36.35 -27.46
N ASP A 120 0.15 -36.18 -26.47
CA ASP A 120 -0.23 -35.87 -25.08
C ASP A 120 0.68 -34.74 -24.56
N PRO A 121 0.49 -33.49 -25.01
CA PRO A 121 1.34 -32.39 -24.59
C PRO A 121 1.21 -32.13 -23.08
N LEU A 122 2.32 -31.91 -22.40
CA LEU A 122 2.30 -31.46 -21.01
C LEU A 122 1.80 -30.02 -20.95
N VAL A 123 0.85 -29.75 -20.05
CA VAL A 123 0.25 -28.43 -19.88
C VAL A 123 0.33 -27.97 -18.42
N ALA A 124 0.36 -26.65 -18.22
CA ALA A 124 0.09 -26.01 -16.94
C ALA A 124 -1.40 -25.68 -16.86
N ALA A 125 -2.02 -25.98 -15.72
CA ALA A 125 -3.33 -25.45 -15.36
C ALA A 125 -3.11 -24.34 -14.31
N ARG A 126 -3.31 -23.09 -14.72
CA ARG A 126 -3.11 -21.90 -13.87
C ARG A 126 -4.45 -21.23 -13.60
N SER A 127 -4.71 -20.94 -12.34
CA SER A 127 -5.84 -20.13 -11.93
C SER A 127 -5.71 -18.69 -12.46
N SER A 128 -6.82 -18.15 -12.96
CA SER A 128 -6.95 -16.76 -13.40
C SER A 128 -8.29 -16.21 -12.94
N ALA A 129 -8.30 -15.55 -11.77
CA ALA A 129 -9.54 -15.01 -11.24
C ALA A 129 -9.90 -13.67 -11.90
N THR A 130 -11.20 -13.41 -12.00
CA THR A 130 -11.76 -12.15 -12.56
C THR A 130 -11.42 -10.91 -11.73
N ALA A 131 -11.05 -11.10 -10.46
CA ALA A 131 -10.70 -10.05 -9.51
C ALA A 131 -9.20 -9.99 -9.17
N GLU A 132 -8.35 -10.80 -9.82
CA GLU A 132 -6.94 -11.00 -9.45
C GLU A 132 -6.06 -9.76 -9.66
N ASP A 133 -6.43 -8.91 -10.62
CA ASP A 133 -5.67 -7.73 -11.07
C ASP A 133 -6.38 -6.39 -10.75
N LEU A 134 -7.28 -6.38 -9.76
CA LEU A 134 -7.91 -5.13 -9.31
C LEU A 134 -6.87 -4.22 -8.61
N PRO A 135 -6.85 -2.90 -8.88
CA PRO A 135 -5.84 -1.97 -8.35
C PRO A 135 -5.68 -1.97 -6.82
N ASP A 136 -6.75 -2.30 -6.09
CA ASP A 136 -6.80 -2.34 -4.62
C ASP A 136 -6.80 -3.76 -4.04
N ALA A 137 -6.71 -4.80 -4.88
CA ALA A 137 -6.77 -6.20 -4.47
C ALA A 137 -5.70 -7.07 -5.15
N SER A 138 -4.55 -7.17 -4.52
CA SER A 138 -3.51 -8.15 -4.86
C SER A 138 -3.91 -9.53 -4.32
N PHE A 139 -4.46 -10.39 -5.20
CA PHE A 139 -4.62 -11.83 -4.92
C PHE A 139 -3.34 -12.63 -5.26
N ALA A 140 -2.21 -11.93 -5.47
CA ALA A 140 -0.97 -12.52 -5.95
C ALA A 140 -0.50 -13.68 -5.05
N GLY A 141 -0.22 -14.83 -5.66
CA GLY A 141 0.28 -16.02 -4.98
C GLY A 141 -0.71 -16.76 -4.08
N GLN A 142 -2.01 -16.41 -4.10
CA GLN A 142 -3.02 -17.07 -3.25
C GLN A 142 -3.72 -18.28 -3.90
N GLN A 143 -3.59 -18.45 -5.22
CA GLN A 143 -4.31 -19.44 -6.00
C GLN A 143 -3.37 -20.50 -6.57
N GLU A 144 -3.87 -21.73 -6.76
CA GLU A 144 -3.04 -22.88 -7.09
C GLU A 144 -2.70 -22.91 -8.60
N THR A 145 -1.49 -23.39 -8.89
CA THR A 145 -1.00 -23.68 -10.24
C THR A 145 -0.51 -25.13 -10.26
N PHE A 146 -0.93 -25.89 -11.27
CA PHE A 146 -0.52 -27.28 -11.45
C PHE A 146 0.34 -27.37 -12.71
N LEU A 147 1.58 -27.85 -12.55
CA LEU A 147 2.56 -27.96 -13.61
C LEU A 147 2.69 -29.42 -14.08
N GLY A 148 2.95 -29.61 -15.37
CA GLY A 148 3.18 -30.94 -15.94
C GLY A 148 1.94 -31.84 -15.94
N VAL A 149 0.76 -31.27 -16.12
CA VAL A 149 -0.49 -32.02 -16.27
C VAL A 149 -0.47 -32.78 -17.59
N ARG A 150 -0.81 -34.07 -17.57
CA ARG A 150 -0.72 -34.94 -18.75
C ARG A 150 -2.02 -35.71 -19.00
N GLY A 151 -2.60 -35.50 -20.16
CA GLY A 151 -3.78 -36.23 -20.62
C GLY A 151 -5.09 -35.56 -20.24
N GLU A 152 -6.14 -35.99 -20.94
CA GLU A 152 -7.48 -35.39 -20.87
C GLU A 152 -8.11 -35.46 -19.48
N ASP A 153 -8.06 -36.62 -18.82
CA ASP A 153 -8.70 -36.83 -17.53
C ASP A 153 -7.98 -36.09 -16.40
N ASP A 154 -6.64 -36.14 -16.39
CA ASP A 154 -5.83 -35.39 -15.43
C ASP A 154 -6.03 -33.88 -15.59
N LEU A 155 -6.18 -33.39 -16.83
CA LEU A 155 -6.51 -31.98 -17.06
C LEU A 155 -7.87 -31.60 -16.46
N VAL A 156 -8.90 -32.41 -16.68
CA VAL A 156 -10.24 -32.17 -16.10
C VAL A 156 -10.18 -32.13 -14.57
N ASP A 157 -9.40 -33.01 -13.95
CA ASP A 157 -9.23 -33.02 -12.50
C ASP A 157 -8.47 -31.78 -11.99
N ASN A 158 -7.39 -31.37 -12.66
CA ASN A 158 -6.66 -30.17 -12.27
C ASN A 158 -7.45 -28.87 -12.54
N VAL A 159 -8.35 -28.84 -13.53
CA VAL A 159 -9.30 -27.72 -13.70
C VAL A 159 -10.24 -27.61 -12.49
N LYS A 160 -10.76 -28.73 -11.95
CA LYS A 160 -11.55 -28.70 -10.71
C LYS A 160 -10.74 -28.21 -9.51
N LYS A 161 -9.47 -28.62 -9.39
CA LYS A 161 -8.60 -28.14 -8.31
C LYS A 161 -8.32 -26.64 -8.45
N CYS A 162 -8.12 -26.13 -9.66
CA CYS A 162 -8.02 -24.68 -9.88
C CYS A 162 -9.31 -23.97 -9.45
N TRP A 163 -10.49 -24.49 -9.79
CA TRP A 163 -11.76 -23.93 -9.32
C TRP A 163 -11.92 -24.01 -7.79
N SER A 164 -11.47 -25.10 -7.16
CA SER A 164 -11.52 -25.26 -5.71
C SER A 164 -10.54 -24.32 -4.99
N SER A 165 -9.42 -23.98 -5.63
CA SER A 165 -8.42 -23.03 -5.11
C SER A 165 -8.96 -21.61 -4.91
N LEU A 166 -10.10 -21.28 -5.53
CA LEU A 166 -10.84 -20.05 -5.23
C LEU A 166 -11.25 -19.99 -3.74
N PHE A 167 -11.33 -21.13 -3.05
CA PHE A 167 -11.74 -21.26 -1.66
C PHE A 167 -10.64 -21.80 -0.74
N THR A 168 -9.37 -21.43 -0.98
CA THR A 168 -8.32 -21.62 0.04
C THR A 168 -8.62 -20.83 1.30
N PRO A 169 -8.05 -21.17 2.48
CA PRO A 169 -8.33 -20.45 3.73
C PRO A 169 -8.03 -18.95 3.59
N ARG A 170 -6.90 -18.62 2.94
CA ARG A 170 -6.48 -17.24 2.64
C ARG A 170 -7.46 -16.53 1.69
N ALA A 171 -7.91 -17.19 0.63
CA ALA A 171 -8.86 -16.59 -0.31
C ALA A 171 -10.28 -16.42 0.29
N ILE A 172 -10.69 -17.29 1.23
CA ILE A 172 -11.94 -17.11 1.99
C ILE A 172 -11.78 -15.93 2.95
N SER A 173 -10.76 -15.94 3.81
CA SER A 173 -10.49 -14.86 4.78
C SER A 173 -10.38 -13.51 4.08
N TYR A 174 -9.59 -13.42 3.01
CA TYR A 174 -9.41 -12.18 2.27
C TYR A 174 -10.73 -11.60 1.75
N ARG A 175 -11.61 -12.45 1.19
CA ARG A 175 -12.93 -11.99 0.69
C ARG A 175 -13.84 -11.58 1.84
N GLU A 176 -13.84 -12.33 2.95
CA GLU A 176 -14.58 -12.00 4.17
C GLU A 176 -14.09 -10.70 4.84
N ASP A 177 -12.78 -10.42 4.77
CA ASP A 177 -12.15 -9.23 5.35
C ASP A 177 -12.34 -7.98 4.49
N LYS A 178 -12.37 -8.15 3.15
CA LYS A 178 -12.64 -7.08 2.17
C LYS A 178 -14.13 -6.87 1.89
N GLY A 179 -15.01 -7.70 2.45
CA GLY A 179 -16.46 -7.62 2.22
C GLY A 179 -16.87 -7.99 0.79
N PHE A 180 -16.07 -8.76 0.06
CA PHE A 180 -16.45 -9.25 -1.26
C PHE A 180 -17.41 -10.42 -1.13
N ARG A 181 -18.57 -10.33 -1.79
CA ARG A 181 -19.47 -11.49 -1.88
C ARG A 181 -18.76 -12.63 -2.60
N HIS A 182 -18.74 -13.81 -1.99
CA HIS A 182 -18.15 -15.00 -2.60
C HIS A 182 -18.81 -15.38 -3.94
N GLU A 183 -20.04 -14.92 -4.16
CA GLU A 183 -20.83 -15.07 -5.40
C GLU A 183 -20.31 -14.23 -6.57
N ASP A 184 -19.65 -13.10 -6.29
CA ASP A 184 -19.23 -12.13 -7.31
C ASP A 184 -17.86 -12.45 -7.92
N VAL A 185 -17.09 -13.32 -7.27
CA VAL A 185 -15.74 -13.68 -7.72
C VAL A 185 -15.81 -14.95 -8.53
N LEU A 186 -15.66 -14.82 -9.85
CA LEU A 186 -15.54 -15.96 -10.76
C LEU A 186 -14.07 -16.25 -11.08
N ILE A 187 -13.80 -17.49 -11.45
CA ILE A 187 -12.47 -17.98 -11.80
C ILE A 187 -12.46 -18.64 -13.17
N SER A 188 -11.45 -18.31 -13.96
CA SER A 188 -11.08 -18.96 -15.20
C SER A 188 -9.82 -19.80 -14.96
N VAL A 189 -9.59 -20.80 -15.81
CA VAL A 189 -8.39 -21.64 -15.76
C VAL A 189 -7.64 -21.53 -17.08
N ALA A 190 -6.42 -21.01 -17.02
CA ALA A 190 -5.50 -20.99 -18.14
C ALA A 190 -4.89 -22.39 -18.30
N VAL A 191 -5.12 -23.02 -19.45
CA VAL A 191 -4.47 -24.27 -19.86
C VAL A 191 -3.42 -23.91 -20.91
N GLN A 192 -2.15 -23.95 -20.52
CA GLN A 192 -1.04 -23.48 -21.34
C GLN A 192 -0.02 -24.60 -21.56
N LYS A 193 0.55 -24.71 -22.77
CA LYS A 193 1.66 -25.64 -23.05
C LYS A 193 2.79 -25.42 -22.03
N MET A 194 3.25 -26.50 -21.39
CA MET A 194 4.45 -26.44 -20.54
C MET A 194 5.68 -26.11 -21.39
N VAL A 195 6.49 -25.20 -20.88
CA VAL A 195 7.84 -24.93 -21.38
C VAL A 195 8.79 -25.87 -20.66
N ASN A 196 9.61 -26.60 -21.41
CA ASN A 196 10.59 -27.50 -20.85
C ASN A 196 11.86 -26.72 -20.49
N SER A 197 11.76 -25.87 -19.47
CA SER A 197 12.73 -24.82 -19.23
C SER A 197 14.13 -25.35 -18.92
N ARG A 198 15.13 -24.89 -19.69
CA ARG A 198 16.55 -24.94 -19.30
C ARG A 198 16.80 -24.01 -18.12
N SER A 199 16.28 -22.80 -18.26
CA SER A 199 16.36 -21.72 -17.27
C SER A 199 15.07 -20.91 -17.33
N ALA A 200 14.67 -20.33 -16.22
CA ALA A 200 13.49 -19.49 -16.12
C ALA A 200 13.66 -18.46 -15.01
N GLY A 201 12.82 -17.44 -15.03
CA GLY A 201 12.85 -16.43 -14.00
C GLY A 201 11.91 -15.27 -14.26
N VAL A 202 12.29 -14.13 -13.71
CA VAL A 202 11.48 -12.91 -13.70
C VAL A 202 12.30 -11.74 -14.23
N MET A 203 11.61 -10.74 -14.75
CA MET A 203 12.22 -9.55 -15.31
C MET A 203 11.39 -8.33 -14.94
N PHE A 204 12.07 -7.30 -14.44
CA PHE A 204 11.50 -6.01 -14.14
C PHE A 204 11.98 -4.99 -15.15
N THR A 205 11.05 -4.30 -15.81
CA THR A 205 11.39 -3.20 -16.73
C THR A 205 11.68 -1.90 -15.96
N ILE A 206 12.16 -2.00 -14.72
CA ILE A 206 12.67 -0.91 -13.89
C ILE A 206 13.58 -1.58 -12.85
N ASN A 207 14.59 -0.89 -12.35
CA ASN A 207 15.32 -1.41 -11.19
C ASN A 207 14.41 -1.36 -9.93
N PRO A 208 13.98 -2.51 -9.37
CA PRO A 208 13.04 -2.53 -8.25
C PRO A 208 13.66 -2.10 -6.91
N VAL A 209 15.00 -1.95 -6.84
CA VAL A 209 15.72 -1.44 -5.65
C VAL A 209 15.85 0.07 -5.70
N THR A 210 16.43 0.55 -6.79
CA THR A 210 16.87 1.95 -6.92
C THR A 210 15.79 2.83 -7.54
N GLY A 211 14.82 2.23 -8.22
CA GLY A 211 13.83 2.95 -9.04
C GLY A 211 14.40 3.51 -10.34
N ARG A 212 15.64 3.15 -10.74
CA ARG A 212 16.24 3.62 -11.99
C ARG A 212 15.47 3.08 -13.19
N GLU A 213 14.82 3.99 -13.94
CA GLU A 213 14.04 3.65 -15.13
C GLU A 213 14.87 3.36 -16.38
N ASP A 214 16.15 3.75 -16.40
CA ASP A 214 17.09 3.39 -17.48
C ASP A 214 17.64 1.96 -17.33
N GLU A 215 17.22 1.24 -16.30
CA GLU A 215 17.67 -0.12 -16.02
C GLU A 215 16.54 -1.12 -16.08
N LEU A 216 16.87 -2.31 -16.55
CA LEU A 216 16.04 -3.49 -16.56
C LEU A 216 16.77 -4.55 -15.73
N VAL A 217 16.06 -5.23 -14.83
CA VAL A 217 16.63 -6.26 -13.95
C VAL A 217 16.06 -7.61 -14.33
N ILE A 218 16.93 -8.57 -14.64
CA ILE A 218 16.56 -9.96 -14.95
C ILE A 218 17.08 -10.87 -13.85
N GLU A 219 16.20 -11.64 -13.24
CA GLU A 219 16.57 -12.72 -12.34
C GLU A 219 16.37 -14.07 -13.03
N SER A 220 17.35 -14.97 -12.91
CA SER A 220 17.33 -16.28 -13.59
C SER A 220 17.86 -17.41 -12.71
N SER A 221 17.21 -18.57 -12.78
CA SER A 221 17.75 -19.82 -12.24
C SER A 221 17.53 -20.98 -13.20
N TRP A 222 18.12 -22.13 -12.88
CA TRP A 222 17.97 -23.37 -13.63
C TRP A 222 16.58 -23.99 -13.44
N GLY A 223 16.09 -24.65 -14.49
CA GLY A 223 14.80 -25.34 -14.47
C GLY A 223 13.58 -24.42 -14.60
N LEU A 224 12.45 -24.86 -14.06
CA LEU A 224 11.17 -24.15 -14.08
C LEU A 224 11.18 -22.95 -13.12
N GLY A 225 10.48 -21.87 -13.49
CA GLY A 225 10.48 -20.60 -12.77
C GLY A 225 9.85 -20.63 -11.37
N GLU A 226 9.22 -21.74 -10.98
CA GLU A 226 8.61 -21.93 -9.65
C GLU A 226 9.63 -21.69 -8.51
N SER A 227 10.89 -22.10 -8.70
CA SER A 227 11.95 -21.91 -7.71
C SER A 227 12.27 -20.41 -7.48
N VAL A 228 12.26 -19.61 -8.55
CA VAL A 228 12.55 -18.17 -8.51
C VAL A 228 11.35 -17.40 -7.96
N VAL A 229 10.16 -17.61 -8.52
CA VAL A 229 8.93 -16.94 -8.09
C VAL A 229 8.57 -17.27 -6.64
N GLY A 230 8.80 -18.53 -6.23
CA GLY A 230 8.61 -18.97 -4.85
C GLY A 230 9.70 -18.54 -3.87
N GLY A 231 10.77 -17.88 -4.33
CA GLY A 231 11.90 -17.46 -3.50
C GLY A 231 12.71 -18.61 -2.89
N LYS A 232 12.56 -19.84 -3.41
CA LYS A 232 13.25 -21.04 -2.90
C LYS A 232 14.74 -21.09 -3.26
N VAL A 233 15.18 -20.19 -4.15
CA VAL A 233 16.55 -20.14 -4.66
C VAL A 233 17.04 -18.70 -4.75
N THR A 234 18.34 -18.48 -4.58
CA THR A 234 18.96 -17.19 -4.90
C THR A 234 19.34 -17.20 -6.38
N PRO A 235 18.64 -16.44 -7.24
CA PRO A 235 18.85 -16.47 -8.69
C PRO A 235 20.10 -15.67 -9.10
N ASP A 236 20.58 -15.89 -10.31
CA ASP A 236 21.46 -14.94 -10.98
C ASP A 236 20.73 -13.61 -11.19
N THR A 237 21.42 -12.49 -11.05
CA THR A 237 20.86 -11.15 -11.29
C THR A 237 21.64 -10.45 -12.39
N PHE A 238 20.93 -9.94 -13.39
CA PHE A 238 21.49 -9.13 -14.47
C PHE A 238 20.87 -7.73 -14.44
N ILE A 239 21.70 -6.70 -14.40
CA ILE A 239 21.28 -5.31 -14.57
C ILE A 239 21.63 -4.88 -15.99
N VAL A 240 20.63 -4.54 -16.79
CA VAL A 240 20.76 -4.21 -18.21
C VAL A 240 20.43 -2.74 -18.42
N ASP A 241 21.26 -2.02 -19.17
CA ASP A 241 20.92 -0.67 -19.64
C ASP A 241 19.87 -0.73 -20.74
N LYS A 242 18.74 -0.05 -20.57
CA LYS A 242 17.63 -0.11 -21.54
C LYS A 242 17.96 0.52 -22.89
N LYS A 243 18.87 1.49 -22.95
CA LYS A 243 19.18 2.20 -24.21
C LYS A 243 20.14 1.40 -25.07
N THR A 244 21.15 0.79 -24.45
CA THR A 244 22.21 0.06 -25.17
C THR A 244 21.98 -1.45 -25.17
N LEU A 245 21.06 -1.95 -24.34
CA LEU A 245 20.84 -3.39 -24.07
C LEU A 245 22.09 -4.11 -23.57
N THR A 246 23.05 -3.37 -23.01
CA THR A 246 24.29 -3.94 -22.46
C THR A 246 24.12 -4.30 -21.00
N ILE A 247 24.68 -5.44 -20.59
CA ILE A 247 24.74 -5.86 -19.19
C ILE A 247 25.72 -4.95 -18.45
N LYS A 248 25.20 -4.15 -17.50
CA LYS A 248 26.01 -3.32 -16.60
C LYS A 248 26.64 -4.16 -15.49
N GLU A 249 25.88 -5.12 -14.98
CA GLU A 249 26.28 -5.97 -13.87
C GLU A 249 25.64 -7.36 -14.00
N ALA A 250 26.40 -8.41 -13.68
CA ALA A 250 25.93 -9.79 -13.60
C ALA A 250 26.42 -10.41 -12.29
N ILE A 251 25.48 -10.84 -11.46
CA ILE A 251 25.72 -11.41 -10.14
C ILE A 251 25.31 -12.88 -10.20
N VAL A 252 26.22 -13.78 -9.82
CA VAL A 252 25.95 -15.22 -9.79
C VAL A 252 25.23 -15.56 -8.50
N GLY A 253 24.02 -16.13 -8.62
CA GLY A 253 23.25 -16.65 -7.49
C GLY A 253 23.69 -18.06 -7.09
N ASP A 254 23.33 -18.50 -5.88
CA ASP A 254 23.75 -19.80 -5.35
C ASP A 254 23.13 -21.00 -6.11
N LYS A 255 21.95 -20.81 -6.70
CA LYS A 255 21.23 -21.75 -7.56
C LYS A 255 21.26 -23.20 -7.04
N LYS A 256 21.06 -23.39 -5.74
CA LYS A 256 21.25 -24.71 -5.08
C LYS A 256 20.27 -25.78 -5.57
N ILE A 257 19.07 -25.38 -5.96
CA ILE A 257 18.01 -26.28 -6.41
C ILE A 257 17.46 -25.85 -7.77
N GLU A 258 16.94 -26.82 -8.52
CA GLU A 258 16.16 -26.61 -9.74
C GLU A 258 14.90 -27.47 -9.70
N VAL A 259 13.82 -26.97 -10.31
CA VAL A 259 12.58 -27.72 -10.47
C VAL A 259 12.51 -28.19 -11.92
N VAL A 260 12.43 -29.49 -12.16
CA VAL A 260 12.42 -30.07 -13.51
C VAL A 260 11.08 -30.72 -13.84
N LEU A 261 10.70 -30.66 -15.12
CA LEU A 261 9.52 -31.32 -15.65
C LEU A 261 9.79 -32.83 -15.81
N LEU A 262 8.89 -33.67 -15.29
CA LEU A 262 8.99 -35.11 -15.43
C LEU A 262 8.39 -35.61 -16.75
N PRO A 263 9.00 -36.61 -17.42
CA PRO A 263 8.47 -37.16 -18.68
C PRO A 263 7.05 -37.72 -18.58
N ASN A 264 6.66 -38.21 -17.40
CA ASN A 264 5.35 -38.82 -17.15
C ASN A 264 4.32 -37.85 -16.54
N GLY A 265 4.66 -36.56 -16.43
CA GLY A 265 3.84 -35.55 -15.77
C GLY A 265 4.31 -35.23 -14.35
N GLY A 266 3.95 -34.03 -13.88
CA GLY A 266 4.43 -33.45 -12.62
C GLY A 266 5.82 -32.83 -12.69
N THR A 267 6.28 -32.35 -11.54
CA THR A 267 7.59 -31.71 -11.36
C THR A 267 8.37 -32.37 -10.24
N GLU A 268 9.69 -32.24 -10.27
CA GLU A 268 10.58 -32.71 -9.22
C GLU A 268 11.60 -31.64 -8.87
N GLU A 269 11.76 -31.37 -7.58
CA GLU A 269 12.82 -30.51 -7.06
C GLU A 269 14.09 -31.34 -6.85
N ARG A 270 15.21 -30.88 -7.38
CA ARG A 270 16.50 -31.56 -7.27
C ARG A 270 17.60 -30.55 -6.99
N GLU A 271 18.66 -31.03 -6.34
CA GLU A 271 19.88 -30.24 -6.20
C GLU A 271 20.54 -30.03 -7.56
N VAL A 272 20.99 -28.81 -7.81
CA VAL A 272 21.79 -28.48 -8.99
C VAL A 272 23.21 -28.98 -8.78
N GLU A 273 23.82 -29.58 -9.81
CA GLU A 273 25.21 -30.03 -9.76
C GLU A 273 26.18 -28.89 -9.38
N PRO A 274 27.18 -29.12 -8.50
CA PRO A 274 28.08 -28.05 -8.00
C PRO A 274 28.74 -27.21 -9.09
N GLU A 275 29.07 -27.81 -10.23
CA GLU A 275 29.68 -27.14 -11.37
C GLU A 275 28.73 -26.15 -12.04
N ARG A 276 27.42 -26.42 -12.02
CA ARG A 276 26.37 -25.55 -12.61
C ARG A 276 25.94 -24.43 -11.67
N ARG A 277 26.17 -24.54 -10.36
CA ARG A 277 25.80 -23.52 -9.36
C ARG A 277 26.56 -22.20 -9.58
N ASN A 278 27.84 -22.30 -9.94
CA ASN A 278 28.72 -21.13 -10.10
C ASN A 278 28.74 -20.54 -11.52
N VAL A 279 27.83 -20.99 -12.40
CA VAL A 279 27.73 -20.55 -13.79
C VAL A 279 26.43 -19.77 -13.97
N LEU A 280 26.49 -18.67 -14.73
CA LEU A 280 25.30 -17.91 -15.11
C LEU A 280 24.35 -18.79 -15.93
N SER A 281 23.08 -18.78 -15.54
CA SER A 281 22.02 -19.61 -16.13
C SER A 281 21.56 -19.12 -17.50
N LEU A 282 21.89 -17.88 -17.87
CA LEU A 282 21.67 -17.26 -19.18
C LEU A 282 22.96 -16.89 -19.88
N SER A 283 22.94 -16.97 -21.20
CA SER A 283 23.93 -16.34 -22.07
C SER A 283 23.65 -14.84 -22.25
N GLU A 284 24.66 -14.08 -22.67
CA GLU A 284 24.52 -12.63 -22.93
C GLU A 284 23.47 -12.33 -24.01
N GLU A 285 23.40 -13.15 -25.05
CA GLU A 285 22.42 -12.99 -26.12
C GLU A 285 20.99 -13.23 -25.62
N GLU A 286 20.78 -14.23 -24.76
CA GLU A 286 19.48 -14.47 -24.11
C GLU A 286 19.05 -13.31 -23.22
N VAL A 287 19.98 -12.73 -22.45
CA VAL A 287 19.72 -11.54 -21.62
C VAL A 287 19.29 -10.35 -22.50
N LYS A 288 19.98 -10.11 -23.62
CA LYS A 288 19.60 -9.06 -24.57
C LYS A 288 18.21 -9.30 -25.14
N LYS A 289 17.89 -10.54 -25.54
CA LYS A 289 16.60 -10.87 -26.14
C LYS A 289 15.44 -10.75 -25.16
N LEU A 290 15.63 -11.15 -23.92
CA LEU A 290 14.68 -10.90 -22.85
C LEU A 290 14.48 -9.40 -22.62
N ALA A 291 15.56 -8.62 -22.59
CA ALA A 291 15.47 -7.17 -22.47
C ALA A 291 14.70 -6.52 -23.63
N GLU A 292 14.89 -6.97 -24.87
CA GLU A 292 14.08 -6.55 -26.03
C GLU A 292 12.58 -6.80 -25.80
N PHE A 293 12.21 -8.01 -25.37
CA PHE A 293 10.82 -8.34 -25.05
C PHE A 293 10.29 -7.51 -23.88
N GLY A 294 11.10 -7.26 -22.86
CA GLY A 294 10.74 -6.38 -21.74
C GLY A 294 10.39 -4.97 -22.18
N LEU A 295 11.20 -4.39 -23.09
CA LEU A 295 10.92 -3.07 -23.65
C LEU A 295 9.64 -3.05 -24.50
N MET A 296 9.42 -4.08 -25.34
CA MET A 296 8.18 -4.20 -26.11
C MET A 296 6.94 -4.25 -25.21
N ILE A 297 7.01 -4.98 -24.09
CA ILE A 297 5.93 -5.06 -23.10
C ILE A 297 5.74 -3.71 -22.41
N GLU A 298 6.81 -3.08 -21.90
CA GLU A 298 6.75 -1.77 -21.25
C GLU A 298 6.15 -0.69 -22.19
N GLU A 299 6.54 -0.67 -23.45
CA GLU A 299 6.04 0.26 -24.46
C GLU A 299 4.53 0.07 -24.70
N HIS A 300 4.08 -1.19 -24.86
CA HIS A 300 2.66 -1.49 -25.09
C HIS A 300 1.77 -1.09 -23.91
N TYR A 301 2.20 -1.36 -22.68
CA TYR A 301 1.42 -1.05 -21.47
C TYR A 301 1.65 0.36 -20.90
N GLY A 302 2.66 1.08 -21.40
CA GLY A 302 3.00 2.46 -21.04
C GLY A 302 3.46 2.66 -19.60
N ARG A 303 3.91 1.59 -18.93
CA ARG A 303 4.27 1.59 -17.50
C ARG A 303 5.29 0.48 -17.20
N PRO A 304 6.01 0.52 -16.06
CA PRO A 304 6.94 -0.53 -15.67
C PRO A 304 6.20 -1.85 -15.42
N MET A 305 6.83 -2.95 -15.81
CA MET A 305 6.22 -4.28 -15.85
C MET A 305 7.08 -5.31 -15.10
N ASP A 306 6.40 -6.26 -14.48
CA ASP A 306 6.91 -7.50 -13.88
C ASP A 306 6.53 -8.66 -14.80
N ILE A 307 7.54 -9.38 -15.31
CA ILE A 307 7.41 -10.33 -16.42
C ILE A 307 8.04 -11.66 -16.05
N GLU A 308 7.28 -12.75 -16.14
CA GLU A 308 7.78 -14.12 -16.04
C GLU A 308 8.17 -14.64 -17.42
N TRP A 309 9.32 -15.31 -17.50
CA TRP A 309 9.86 -15.83 -18.77
C TRP A 309 10.55 -17.19 -18.57
N ALA A 310 10.76 -17.90 -19.68
CA ALA A 310 11.50 -19.15 -19.70
C ALA A 310 12.31 -19.31 -20.99
N ILE A 311 13.46 -19.97 -20.88
CA ILE A 311 14.23 -20.51 -22.00
C ILE A 311 13.88 -21.98 -22.17
N ASP A 312 13.16 -22.32 -23.23
CA ASP A 312 12.83 -23.70 -23.58
C ASP A 312 14.10 -24.45 -24.01
N LYS A 313 14.31 -25.68 -23.52
CA LYS A 313 15.48 -26.47 -23.91
C LYS A 313 15.26 -27.29 -25.18
N ASP A 314 14.00 -27.44 -25.62
CA ASP A 314 13.61 -28.23 -26.79
C ASP A 314 13.49 -27.37 -28.05
N LEU A 315 13.52 -26.03 -27.93
CA LEU A 315 13.50 -25.08 -29.04
C LEU A 315 14.91 -24.55 -29.33
N GLU A 316 15.15 -24.16 -30.58
CA GLU A 316 16.41 -23.54 -30.99
C GLU A 316 16.41 -22.03 -30.71
N TRP A 317 17.58 -21.46 -30.46
CA TRP A 317 17.76 -20.01 -30.39
C TRP A 317 17.45 -19.36 -31.75
N PRO A 318 16.71 -18.24 -31.81
CA PRO A 318 16.17 -17.43 -30.70
C PRO A 318 14.71 -17.76 -30.30
N GLU A 319 14.10 -18.77 -30.89
CA GLU A 319 12.68 -19.13 -30.65
C GLU A 319 12.44 -19.74 -29.26
N ASN A 320 13.50 -20.17 -28.60
CA ASN A 320 13.47 -20.73 -27.27
C ASN A 320 13.19 -19.72 -26.15
N VAL A 321 13.22 -18.42 -26.41
CA VAL A 321 12.88 -17.38 -25.42
C VAL A 321 11.37 -17.16 -25.41
N LEU A 322 10.71 -17.56 -24.33
CA LEU A 322 9.25 -17.51 -24.21
C LEU A 322 8.82 -16.63 -23.02
N ILE A 323 7.76 -15.85 -23.21
CA ILE A 323 7.13 -15.04 -22.16
C ILE A 323 5.94 -15.82 -21.58
N LEU A 324 5.93 -15.96 -20.25
CA LEU A 324 4.95 -16.77 -19.52
C LEU A 324 3.85 -15.92 -18.88
N GLN A 325 4.17 -14.70 -18.44
CA GLN A 325 3.22 -13.79 -17.81
C GLN A 325 3.77 -12.36 -17.84
N ALA A 326 2.89 -11.36 -17.87
CA ALA A 326 3.26 -9.97 -17.63
C ALA A 326 2.16 -9.27 -16.83
N ARG A 327 2.58 -8.40 -15.90
CA ARG A 327 1.69 -7.54 -15.12
C ARG A 327 2.37 -6.21 -14.77
N PRO A 328 1.61 -5.15 -14.44
CA PRO A 328 2.19 -3.90 -13.94
C PRO A 328 3.03 -4.13 -12.67
N GLU A 329 4.19 -3.49 -12.59
CA GLU A 329 5.04 -3.49 -11.39
C GLU A 329 4.40 -2.59 -10.32
N THR A 330 4.13 -3.06 -9.11
CA THR A 330 3.19 -2.40 -8.20
C THR A 330 3.76 -1.23 -7.39
N VAL A 331 5.09 -1.09 -7.25
CA VAL A 331 5.69 -0.06 -6.38
C VAL A 331 5.96 1.24 -7.15
N PHE A 332 6.55 1.15 -8.34
CA PHE A 332 6.92 2.29 -9.17
C PHE A 332 5.93 2.56 -10.31
N SER A 333 5.12 1.60 -10.77
CA SER A 333 4.05 1.95 -11.73
C SER A 333 2.98 2.85 -11.10
N VAL A 334 2.76 2.72 -9.78
CA VAL A 334 1.91 3.62 -8.99
C VAL A 334 2.53 5.02 -8.87
N LYS A 335 3.87 5.14 -8.85
CA LYS A 335 4.60 6.41 -9.01
C LYS A 335 4.49 6.98 -10.43
N LYS A 336 4.60 6.16 -11.48
CA LYS A 336 4.62 6.63 -12.89
C LYS A 336 3.27 7.16 -13.38
N ALA A 337 2.14 6.62 -12.89
CA ALA A 337 0.83 7.23 -13.11
C ALA A 337 0.72 8.66 -12.52
N ARG A 338 1.57 8.99 -11.53
CA ARG A 338 1.67 10.30 -10.88
C ARG A 338 2.77 11.22 -11.47
N GLU A 339 3.72 10.68 -12.24
CA GLU A 339 5.00 11.34 -12.59
C GLU A 339 5.27 11.54 -14.10
N ALA A 340 4.30 11.36 -15.00
CA ALA A 340 4.44 11.76 -16.41
C ALA A 340 4.55 13.29 -16.57
N GLY A 341 5.72 13.86 -16.24
CA GLY A 341 6.00 15.29 -16.33
C GLY A 341 7.13 15.81 -15.42
N ALA A 342 8.30 15.15 -15.36
CA ALA A 342 9.60 15.78 -15.02
C ALA A 342 10.76 14.79 -15.24
N ALA A 343 11.88 15.28 -15.77
CA ALA A 343 13.05 14.48 -16.15
C ALA A 343 14.11 14.33 -15.03
N LYS A 344 14.94 13.29 -15.21
CA LYS A 344 15.90 12.64 -14.31
C LYS A 344 17.02 13.51 -13.70
N VAL A 345 17.52 13.10 -12.53
CA VAL A 345 18.77 13.56 -11.88
C VAL A 345 19.75 12.37 -11.76
N GLU A 346 21.03 12.61 -12.05
CA GLU A 346 22.14 11.65 -12.05
C GLU A 346 22.70 11.33 -10.65
N GLU A 347 23.25 10.12 -10.50
CA GLU A 347 23.86 9.57 -9.28
C GLU A 347 25.29 10.04 -9.00
N ALA A 348 25.65 10.09 -7.71
CA ALA A 348 27.02 10.28 -7.22
C ALA A 348 27.55 9.02 -6.52
N ALA A 349 28.79 8.66 -6.87
CA ALA A 349 29.52 7.45 -6.53
C ALA A 349 29.83 7.24 -5.01
N ALA A 350 30.04 5.97 -4.65
CA ALA A 350 30.21 5.44 -3.29
C ALA A 350 31.60 5.70 -2.66
N ALA A 351 31.61 5.91 -1.34
CA ALA A 351 32.80 6.04 -0.48
C ALA A 351 33.09 4.71 0.28
N PRO A 352 34.33 4.45 0.74
CA PRO A 352 34.77 3.12 1.18
C PRO A 352 34.18 2.73 2.53
N ARG A 353 33.68 1.50 2.65
CA ARG A 353 32.96 0.98 3.81
C ARG A 353 33.78 -0.12 4.50
N GLY A 354 33.75 -0.15 5.83
CA GLY A 354 34.47 -1.14 6.67
C GLY A 354 34.07 -2.59 6.39
N GLU A 355 34.74 -3.54 7.05
CA GLU A 355 34.54 -4.97 6.77
C GLU A 355 33.07 -5.41 7.03
N PRO A 356 32.42 -6.04 6.04
CA PRO A 356 31.04 -6.49 6.13
C PRO A 356 30.93 -7.84 6.87
N VAL A 357 29.91 -7.97 7.72
CA VAL A 357 29.61 -9.23 8.44
C VAL A 357 28.95 -10.23 7.50
N VAL A 358 27.97 -9.76 6.73
CA VAL A 358 27.29 -10.57 5.72
C VAL A 358 26.86 -9.67 4.55
N LYS A 359 26.81 -10.25 3.35
CA LYS A 359 26.32 -9.61 2.14
C LYS A 359 25.20 -10.44 1.53
N GLY A 360 24.24 -9.79 0.92
CA GLY A 360 23.17 -10.41 0.16
C GLY A 360 22.62 -9.47 -0.89
N LEU A 361 21.49 -9.83 -1.49
CA LEU A 361 20.80 -9.00 -2.48
C LEU A 361 20.07 -7.83 -1.77
N PRO A 362 20.23 -6.58 -2.25
CA PRO A 362 19.53 -5.42 -1.70
C PRO A 362 18.04 -5.45 -2.04
N ALA A 363 17.22 -6.08 -1.19
CA ALA A 363 15.82 -6.30 -1.49
C ALA A 363 14.96 -5.06 -1.32
N SER A 364 15.17 -4.30 -0.24
CA SER A 364 14.40 -3.08 0.07
C SER A 364 15.35 -1.99 0.59
N PRO A 365 15.32 -0.78 0.01
CA PRO A 365 16.28 0.27 0.32
C PRO A 365 16.09 0.85 1.74
N GLY A 366 17.16 1.45 2.25
CA GLY A 366 17.19 2.12 3.55
C GLY A 366 18.30 1.58 4.45
N ILE A 367 18.57 2.29 5.55
CA ILE A 367 19.58 1.90 6.53
C ILE A 367 18.93 1.88 7.90
N ALA A 368 19.04 0.76 8.60
CA ALA A 368 18.52 0.61 9.95
C ALA A 368 19.50 -0.16 10.83
N ALA A 369 19.47 0.11 12.13
CA ALA A 369 20.27 -0.57 13.12
C ALA A 369 19.37 -1.06 14.25
N GLY A 370 19.72 -2.20 14.82
CA GLY A 370 18.93 -2.85 15.87
C GLY A 370 19.60 -4.11 16.39
N VAL A 371 18.94 -4.76 17.34
CA VAL A 371 19.39 -6.03 17.91
C VAL A 371 18.92 -7.17 17.01
N ALA A 372 19.83 -8.02 16.54
CA ALA A 372 19.46 -9.18 15.74
C ALA A 372 18.69 -10.22 16.57
N LYS A 373 17.64 -10.76 15.98
CA LYS A 373 16.85 -11.89 16.47
C LYS A 373 16.85 -12.96 15.40
N VAL A 374 17.66 -14.00 15.59
CA VAL A 374 17.70 -15.16 14.69
C VAL A 374 16.55 -16.09 15.09
N ALA A 375 15.54 -16.18 14.23
CA ALA A 375 14.36 -17.01 14.43
C ALA A 375 14.17 -17.94 13.23
N PHE A 376 13.96 -19.23 13.45
CA PHE A 376 13.70 -20.20 12.38
C PHE A 376 12.20 -20.48 12.21
N THR A 377 11.38 -20.17 13.22
CA THR A 377 9.92 -20.32 13.15
C THR A 377 9.19 -19.06 13.63
N VAL A 378 7.89 -19.00 13.30
CA VAL A 378 7.01 -17.89 13.67
C VAL A 378 6.74 -17.87 15.18
N GLU A 379 6.71 -19.03 15.82
CA GLU A 379 6.55 -19.17 17.27
C GLU A 379 7.76 -18.63 18.01
N GLU A 380 8.97 -18.94 17.53
CA GLU A 380 10.21 -18.39 18.07
C GLU A 380 10.22 -16.86 17.92
N ALA A 381 9.82 -16.35 16.75
CA ALA A 381 9.68 -14.92 16.49
C ALA A 381 8.69 -14.25 17.47
N ALA A 382 7.58 -14.91 17.78
CA ALA A 382 6.56 -14.42 18.72
C ALA A 382 7.09 -14.20 20.14
N GLU A 383 8.02 -15.06 20.58
CA GLU A 383 8.59 -14.98 21.93
C GLU A 383 9.72 -13.95 22.03
N MET A 384 10.47 -13.73 20.95
CA MET A 384 11.76 -13.02 21.03
C MET A 384 11.79 -11.63 20.39
N ILE A 385 10.92 -11.34 19.40
CA ILE A 385 10.97 -10.11 18.61
C ILE A 385 10.26 -8.97 19.36
N GLN A 386 10.95 -7.84 19.45
CA GLN A 386 10.43 -6.59 19.96
C GLN A 386 10.49 -5.50 18.88
N PRO A 387 9.66 -4.44 19.00
CA PRO A 387 9.71 -3.33 18.07
C PRO A 387 11.11 -2.71 17.97
N GLY A 388 11.63 -2.58 16.74
CA GLY A 388 12.97 -2.05 16.46
C GLY A 388 14.10 -3.09 16.34
N ASP A 389 13.84 -4.37 16.61
CA ASP A 389 14.81 -5.45 16.37
C ASP A 389 15.09 -5.68 14.88
N ILE A 390 16.17 -6.40 14.56
CA ILE A 390 16.45 -6.91 13.21
C ILE A 390 16.00 -8.37 13.16
N LEU A 391 15.02 -8.69 12.31
CA LEU A 391 14.63 -10.08 12.06
C LEU A 391 15.67 -10.75 11.16
N VAL A 392 16.27 -11.83 11.64
CA VAL A 392 17.17 -12.69 10.86
C VAL A 392 16.55 -14.07 10.76
N THR A 393 16.34 -14.59 9.55
CA THR A 393 15.74 -15.92 9.35
C THR A 393 16.21 -16.58 8.06
N LYS A 394 15.83 -17.83 7.81
CA LYS A 394 16.13 -18.50 6.54
C LYS A 394 15.32 -17.90 5.39
N MET A 395 14.01 -17.82 5.55
CA MET A 395 13.05 -17.30 4.58
C MET A 395 11.79 -16.90 5.34
N THR A 396 11.06 -15.89 4.85
CA THR A 396 9.75 -15.53 5.42
C THR A 396 8.60 -16.08 4.58
N THR A 397 7.49 -16.37 5.25
CA THR A 397 6.18 -16.69 4.66
C THR A 397 5.13 -15.68 5.15
N PRO A 398 3.90 -15.64 4.61
CA PRO A 398 2.86 -14.70 5.06
C PRO A 398 2.61 -14.69 6.57
N ASP A 399 2.81 -15.82 7.25
CA ASP A 399 2.63 -15.93 8.70
C ASP A 399 3.63 -15.07 9.52
N TRP A 400 4.73 -14.62 8.89
CA TRP A 400 5.72 -13.72 9.48
C TRP A 400 5.30 -12.24 9.46
N GLU A 401 4.29 -11.87 8.65
CA GLU A 401 3.89 -10.47 8.41
C GLU A 401 3.64 -9.64 9.68
N PRO A 402 3.00 -10.16 10.76
CA PRO A 402 2.83 -9.41 12.00
C PRO A 402 4.16 -8.95 12.63
N TYR A 403 5.19 -9.79 12.54
CA TYR A 403 6.52 -9.51 13.09
C TYR A 403 7.34 -8.63 12.15
N MET A 404 7.19 -8.82 10.84
CA MET A 404 7.81 -7.96 9.83
C MET A 404 7.41 -6.49 10.01
N LYS A 405 6.18 -6.21 10.47
CA LYS A 405 5.68 -4.84 10.68
C LYS A 405 6.32 -4.08 11.84
N ILE A 406 6.92 -4.79 12.80
CA ILE A 406 7.46 -4.17 14.03
C ILE A 406 8.98 -4.07 14.05
N VAL A 407 9.69 -4.76 13.15
CA VAL A 407 11.15 -4.77 13.09
C VAL A 407 11.72 -3.56 12.34
N SER A 408 12.97 -3.21 12.64
CA SER A 408 13.70 -2.11 11.98
C SER A 408 14.37 -2.53 10.67
N ALA A 409 14.72 -3.81 10.51
CA ALA A 409 15.24 -4.38 9.28
C ALA A 409 15.01 -5.90 9.21
N ILE A 410 15.12 -6.45 8.00
CA ILE A 410 14.96 -7.89 7.74
C ILE A 410 16.16 -8.44 6.95
N VAL A 411 16.75 -9.53 7.41
CA VAL A 411 17.86 -10.22 6.74
C VAL A 411 17.51 -11.70 6.57
N THR A 412 17.55 -12.23 5.34
CA THR A 412 17.29 -13.66 5.07
C THR A 412 18.45 -14.39 4.39
N ASP A 413 18.63 -15.68 4.71
CA ASP A 413 19.61 -16.55 4.02
C ASP A 413 19.20 -16.84 2.58
N GLU A 414 17.91 -17.05 2.35
CA GLU A 414 17.33 -17.47 1.08
C GLU A 414 16.37 -16.39 0.56
N GLY A 415 16.12 -16.40 -0.75
CA GLY A 415 15.21 -15.48 -1.44
C GLY A 415 15.89 -14.54 -2.43
N GLY A 416 15.19 -14.25 -3.54
CA GLY A 416 15.54 -13.23 -4.52
C GLY A 416 14.74 -11.93 -4.34
N MET A 417 14.82 -11.04 -5.33
CA MET A 417 14.13 -9.75 -5.34
C MET A 417 12.59 -9.86 -5.31
N THR A 418 12.06 -11.02 -5.64
CA THR A 418 10.63 -11.36 -5.62
C THR A 418 10.19 -12.18 -4.42
N SER A 419 11.11 -12.49 -3.51
CA SER A 419 10.77 -13.24 -2.30
C SER A 419 9.73 -12.51 -1.46
N HIS A 420 8.99 -13.28 -0.65
CA HIS A 420 8.01 -12.73 0.29
C HIS A 420 8.60 -11.63 1.17
N ALA A 421 9.82 -11.84 1.69
CA ALA A 421 10.57 -10.86 2.45
C ALA A 421 10.78 -9.56 1.66
N ALA A 422 11.20 -9.67 0.39
CA ALA A 422 11.49 -8.52 -0.45
C ALA A 422 10.23 -7.69 -0.78
N ILE A 423 9.13 -8.35 -1.16
CA ILE A 423 7.88 -7.69 -1.55
C ILE A 423 7.28 -6.92 -0.36
N VAL A 424 7.05 -7.61 0.76
CA VAL A 424 6.41 -7.02 1.94
C VAL A 424 7.29 -5.91 2.54
N SER A 425 8.61 -6.08 2.53
CA SER A 425 9.53 -5.05 3.05
C SER A 425 9.51 -3.77 2.22
N ARG A 426 9.36 -3.86 0.89
CA ARG A 426 9.20 -2.67 0.02
C ARG A 426 7.87 -1.96 0.28
N GLU A 427 6.79 -2.72 0.43
CA GLU A 427 5.47 -2.17 0.75
C GLU A 427 5.45 -1.45 2.09
N LEU A 428 6.16 -1.99 3.09
CA LEU A 428 6.27 -1.41 4.43
C LEU A 428 7.38 -0.37 4.59
N GLY A 429 8.25 -0.20 3.59
CA GLY A 429 9.40 0.72 3.64
C GLY A 429 10.49 0.30 4.63
N ILE A 430 10.64 -1.00 4.89
CA ILE A 430 11.60 -1.57 5.84
C ILE A 430 12.86 -2.00 5.08
N PRO A 431 14.08 -1.61 5.52
CA PRO A 431 15.32 -2.10 4.93
C PRO A 431 15.41 -3.62 4.93
N CYS A 432 15.68 -4.23 3.78
CA CYS A 432 15.71 -5.68 3.65
C CYS A 432 16.86 -6.17 2.78
N ILE A 433 17.53 -7.23 3.24
CA ILE A 433 18.56 -7.97 2.50
C ILE A 433 18.14 -9.43 2.44
N VAL A 434 18.17 -10.04 1.25
CA VAL A 434 17.77 -11.44 1.04
C VAL A 434 18.91 -12.22 0.37
N GLY A 435 18.85 -13.55 0.39
CA GLY A 435 19.83 -14.37 -0.33
C GLY A 435 21.25 -14.25 0.22
N THR A 436 21.41 -14.01 1.53
CA THR A 436 22.74 -13.87 2.15
C THR A 436 23.50 -15.20 2.23
N GLY A 437 22.80 -16.33 2.15
CA GLY A 437 23.34 -17.68 2.20
C GLY A 437 23.83 -18.15 3.59
N ASN A 438 24.18 -17.24 4.51
CA ASN A 438 24.73 -17.59 5.82
C ASN A 438 24.46 -16.58 6.96
N ALA A 439 23.56 -15.61 6.80
CA ALA A 439 23.24 -14.67 7.87
C ALA A 439 22.77 -15.36 9.17
N THR A 440 21.95 -16.42 9.09
CA THR A 440 21.50 -17.17 10.30
C THR A 440 22.63 -17.86 11.06
N GLN A 441 23.78 -18.09 10.41
CA GLN A 441 24.97 -18.73 11.00
C GLN A 441 25.96 -17.70 11.54
N VAL A 442 26.03 -16.53 10.91
CA VAL A 442 27.03 -15.49 11.19
C VAL A 442 26.50 -14.43 12.15
N MET A 443 25.21 -14.07 12.04
CA MET A 443 24.57 -13.10 12.93
C MET A 443 24.14 -13.78 14.24
N GLN A 444 24.29 -13.09 15.37
CA GLN A 444 24.00 -13.65 16.70
C GLN A 444 22.79 -12.96 17.33
N THR A 445 21.84 -13.75 17.82
CA THR A 445 20.70 -13.25 18.59
C THR A 445 21.16 -12.44 19.80
N GLY A 446 20.61 -11.25 19.98
CA GLY A 446 20.94 -10.34 21.10
C GLY A 446 22.10 -9.39 20.82
N LYS A 447 22.73 -9.44 19.64
CA LYS A 447 23.82 -8.57 19.24
C LYS A 447 23.35 -7.49 18.27
N GLU A 448 23.96 -6.30 18.35
CA GLU A 448 23.62 -5.17 17.50
C GLU A 448 24.28 -5.25 16.11
N TYR A 449 23.52 -4.90 15.08
CA TYR A 449 24.00 -4.80 13.70
C TYR A 449 23.42 -3.56 13.02
N THR A 450 24.04 -3.16 11.90
CA THR A 450 23.52 -2.15 10.98
C THR A 450 23.30 -2.77 9.61
N VAL A 451 22.08 -2.67 9.09
CA VAL A 451 21.65 -3.21 7.80
C VAL A 451 21.53 -2.06 6.81
N ASP A 452 22.31 -2.09 5.73
CA ASP A 452 22.16 -1.22 4.56
C ASP A 452 21.46 -2.02 3.45
N GLY A 453 20.13 -1.94 3.45
CA GLY A 453 19.27 -2.62 2.48
C GLY A 453 19.38 -2.06 1.06
N GLY A 454 19.93 -0.85 0.89
CA GLY A 454 20.19 -0.27 -0.44
C GLY A 454 21.42 -0.85 -1.14
N THR A 455 22.36 -1.40 -0.36
CA THR A 455 23.61 -1.98 -0.90
C THR A 455 23.80 -3.46 -0.60
N GLY A 456 22.90 -4.05 0.19
CA GLY A 456 22.94 -5.47 0.50
C GLY A 456 24.03 -5.83 1.50
N VAL A 457 24.41 -4.92 2.40
CA VAL A 457 25.51 -5.14 3.36
C VAL A 457 25.06 -4.99 4.80
N VAL A 458 25.47 -5.93 5.65
CA VAL A 458 25.32 -5.85 7.12
C VAL A 458 26.68 -5.59 7.77
N TYR A 459 26.69 -4.68 8.74
CA TYR A 459 27.85 -4.33 9.57
C TYR A 459 27.62 -4.73 11.02
N GLU A 460 28.69 -5.11 11.72
CA GLU A 460 28.64 -5.38 13.16
C GLU A 460 28.52 -4.07 13.95
N GLY A 461 27.66 -4.06 14.97
CA GLY A 461 27.41 -2.90 15.82
C GLY A 461 26.57 -1.82 15.16
N ILE A 462 26.25 -0.78 15.93
CA ILE A 462 25.54 0.40 15.46
C ILE A 462 26.52 1.35 14.78
N ARG A 463 26.44 1.43 13.45
CA ARG A 463 27.26 2.31 12.61
C ARG A 463 26.55 3.65 12.45
N GLU A 464 26.71 4.51 13.46
CA GLU A 464 26.13 5.85 13.46
C GLU A 464 26.51 6.67 12.21
N ASP A 465 27.68 6.42 11.61
CA ASP A 465 28.14 7.09 10.39
C ASP A 465 27.34 6.72 9.13
N LEU A 466 26.75 5.52 9.10
CA LEU A 466 25.84 5.06 8.04
C LEU A 466 24.39 5.46 8.35
N VAL A 467 24.01 5.48 9.63
CA VAL A 467 22.68 5.91 10.08
C VAL A 467 22.52 7.45 10.04
N LYS A 468 23.62 8.24 10.09
CA LYS A 468 23.60 9.72 10.16
C LYS A 468 24.11 10.49 8.90
N LYS A 469 24.23 9.92 7.70
CA LYS A 469 24.50 10.69 6.44
C LYS A 469 23.55 10.26 5.32
N LYS A 470 22.87 11.13 4.55
CA LYS A 470 23.21 12.46 4.02
C LYS A 470 22.33 13.61 4.55
N VAL A 471 22.92 14.55 5.27
CA VAL A 471 22.59 15.98 5.15
C VAL A 471 23.66 16.59 4.24
N PRO A 472 23.33 17.21 3.09
CA PRO A 472 24.31 18.01 2.37
C PRO A 472 24.69 19.21 3.25
N ALA A 473 25.99 19.34 3.52
CA ALA A 473 26.55 20.46 4.25
C ALA A 473 26.26 21.79 3.53
N ALA A 474 26.04 22.83 4.32
CA ALA A 474 25.85 24.21 3.89
C ALA A 474 26.92 24.65 2.88
N ALA A 475 26.48 25.20 1.75
CA ALA A 475 27.36 25.90 0.82
C ALA A 475 27.77 27.27 1.40
N PRO A 476 29.02 27.72 1.21
CA PRO A 476 29.45 29.05 1.63
C PRO A 476 28.84 30.11 0.71
N THR A 477 28.54 31.26 1.31
CA THR A 477 28.12 32.49 0.65
C THR A 477 29.15 32.97 -0.38
N ALA A 478 28.75 33.06 -1.65
CA ALA A 478 29.34 33.99 -2.60
C ALA A 478 28.24 34.50 -3.55
N ALA A 479 28.14 35.82 -3.61
CA ALA A 479 27.18 36.55 -4.41
C ALA A 479 27.45 36.40 -5.92
N GLY A 480 26.39 36.43 -6.71
CA GLY A 480 26.45 36.76 -8.14
C GLY A 480 25.89 35.70 -9.06
N GLU A 481 24.88 36.14 -9.82
CA GLU A 481 24.34 35.54 -11.05
C GLU A 481 23.30 34.41 -10.88
N ILE A 482 22.04 34.86 -11.00
CA ILE A 482 20.82 34.06 -11.08
C ILE A 482 20.81 33.36 -12.44
N VAL A 483 21.05 32.04 -12.45
CA VAL A 483 20.67 31.16 -13.55
C VAL A 483 19.30 30.59 -13.22
N VAL A 484 18.27 31.04 -13.95
CA VAL A 484 16.88 30.59 -13.79
C VAL A 484 16.76 29.17 -14.34
N ALA A 485 16.64 28.20 -13.44
CA ALA A 485 16.19 26.84 -13.76
C ALA A 485 14.69 26.86 -14.12
N PRO A 486 14.19 25.94 -14.98
CA PRO A 486 12.78 25.89 -15.32
C PRO A 486 11.97 25.54 -14.07
N THR A 487 11.14 26.48 -13.63
CA THR A 487 10.19 26.34 -12.53
C THR A 487 9.24 25.19 -12.81
N LEU A 488 9.18 24.19 -11.94
CA LEU A 488 7.99 23.34 -11.80
C LEU A 488 6.82 24.28 -11.50
N GLU A 489 5.90 24.45 -12.45
CA GLU A 489 4.69 25.26 -12.24
C GLU A 489 3.78 24.55 -11.22
N ILE A 490 4.00 24.84 -9.93
CA ILE A 490 3.04 24.49 -8.88
C ILE A 490 1.86 25.45 -9.03
N PRO A 491 0.65 24.95 -9.35
CA PRO A 491 -0.49 25.83 -9.57
C PRO A 491 -0.86 26.54 -8.27
N VAL A 492 -1.07 27.84 -8.36
CA VAL A 492 -1.67 28.63 -7.29
C VAL A 492 -3.14 28.24 -7.19
N THR A 493 -3.59 27.93 -5.98
CA THR A 493 -4.98 27.56 -5.66
C THR A 493 -5.59 28.56 -4.70
N GLY A 494 -6.90 28.75 -4.77
CA GLY A 494 -7.67 29.54 -3.81
C GLY A 494 -7.90 28.78 -2.50
N THR A 495 -8.31 27.52 -2.59
CA THR A 495 -8.35 26.56 -1.49
C THR A 495 -6.93 26.14 -1.14
N LYS A 496 -6.55 26.30 0.12
CA LYS A 496 -5.20 25.95 0.61
C LYS A 496 -5.06 24.44 0.76
N VAL A 497 -3.85 23.94 0.53
CA VAL A 497 -3.50 22.54 0.74
C VAL A 497 -2.53 22.45 1.91
N TYR A 498 -3.05 21.99 3.03
CA TYR A 498 -2.30 21.70 4.23
C TYR A 498 -1.89 20.22 4.28
N MET A 499 -0.98 19.91 5.21
CA MET A 499 -0.51 18.55 5.46
C MET A 499 -0.84 18.09 6.87
N ASN A 500 -1.15 16.81 7.03
CA ASN A 500 -1.27 16.12 8.31
C ASN A 500 0.10 15.62 8.75
N LEU A 501 0.49 15.85 10.02
CA LEU A 501 1.77 15.40 10.55
C LEU A 501 1.60 14.93 12.00
N GLY A 502 2.09 13.73 12.32
CA GLY A 502 2.11 13.19 13.68
C GLY A 502 3.51 13.10 14.28
N ILE A 503 4.52 12.80 13.46
CA ILE A 503 5.90 12.59 13.89
C ILE A 503 6.71 13.86 13.57
N PRO A 504 7.16 14.64 14.57
CA PRO A 504 7.87 15.90 14.34
C PRO A 504 9.09 15.76 13.43
N GLU A 505 9.89 14.71 13.62
CA GLU A 505 11.16 14.48 12.94
C GLU A 505 11.00 14.35 11.42
N LYS A 506 9.83 13.91 10.96
CA LYS A 506 9.52 13.79 9.52
C LYS A 506 9.36 15.15 8.82
N ILE A 507 9.26 16.27 9.54
CA ILE A 507 9.13 17.59 8.90
C ILE A 507 10.33 17.92 8.01
N GLU A 508 11.52 17.43 8.32
CA GLU A 508 12.73 17.66 7.53
C GLU A 508 12.64 17.03 6.13
N GLU A 509 11.95 15.91 6.01
CA GLU A 509 11.65 15.24 4.73
C GLU A 509 10.61 16.03 3.92
N TYR A 510 9.61 16.60 4.60
CA TYR A 510 8.40 17.12 3.95
C TYR A 510 8.32 18.65 3.83
N LYS A 511 9.19 19.42 4.49
CA LYS A 511 9.13 20.90 4.51
C LYS A 511 9.19 21.56 3.13
N ASN A 512 9.79 20.87 2.15
CA ASN A 512 9.94 21.34 0.78
C ASN A 512 8.72 21.01 -0.12
N LEU A 513 7.74 20.26 0.38
CA LEU A 513 6.49 20.04 -0.34
C LEU A 513 5.74 21.37 -0.52
N PRO A 514 4.91 21.50 -1.59
CA PRO A 514 4.10 22.69 -1.82
C PRO A 514 2.88 22.72 -0.88
N ILE A 515 3.14 22.76 0.42
CA ILE A 515 2.13 22.90 1.48
C ILE A 515 1.92 24.38 1.81
N ASP A 516 0.69 24.74 2.18
CA ASP A 516 0.37 26.07 2.71
C ASP A 516 0.52 26.12 4.25
N GLY A 517 0.82 24.99 4.90
CA GLY A 517 0.91 24.82 6.34
C GLY A 517 0.62 23.39 6.79
N ILE A 518 0.61 23.17 8.10
CA ILE A 518 0.16 21.93 8.74
C ILE A 518 -1.26 22.15 9.26
N GLY A 519 -2.22 21.42 8.71
CA GLY A 519 -3.65 21.57 9.04
C GLY A 519 -4.08 20.65 10.18
N LEU A 520 -3.26 19.65 10.51
CA LEU A 520 -3.41 18.79 11.67
C LEU A 520 -2.04 18.30 12.13
N MET A 521 -1.52 18.87 13.22
CA MET A 521 -0.41 18.32 13.97
C MET A 521 -0.95 17.53 15.17
N ARG A 522 -0.68 16.22 15.20
CA ARG A 522 -1.08 15.31 16.29
C ARG A 522 0.04 15.22 17.32
N ILE A 523 -0.24 15.61 18.56
CA ILE A 523 0.76 15.57 19.64
C ILE A 523 0.83 14.22 20.36
N GLU A 524 -0.10 13.31 20.08
CA GLU A 524 -0.17 11.98 20.69
C GLU A 524 1.11 11.16 20.49
N PHE A 525 1.78 11.32 19.35
CA PHE A 525 3.07 10.67 19.10
C PHE A 525 4.21 11.24 19.96
N ILE A 526 4.22 12.55 20.22
CA ILE A 526 5.17 13.17 21.15
C ILE A 526 4.94 12.62 22.56
N ILE A 527 3.67 12.57 22.98
CA ILE A 527 3.30 12.03 24.29
C ILE A 527 3.68 10.55 24.39
N ALA A 528 3.35 9.72 23.40
CA ALA A 528 3.59 8.28 23.44
C ALA A 528 5.06 7.89 23.22
N SER A 529 5.85 8.68 22.49
CA SER A 529 7.21 8.29 22.09
C SER A 529 8.30 9.03 22.86
N TRP A 530 8.08 10.31 23.19
CA TRP A 530 9.09 11.14 23.86
C TRP A 530 8.82 11.27 25.36
N ILE A 531 7.54 11.41 25.74
CA ILE A 531 7.16 11.66 27.13
C ILE A 531 6.85 10.36 27.90
N LYS A 532 6.13 9.43 27.26
CA LYS A 532 5.76 8.08 27.74
C LYS A 532 4.97 7.99 29.06
N MET A 533 4.67 9.13 29.68
CA MET A 533 3.99 9.23 30.99
C MET A 533 2.62 9.89 30.86
N HIS A 534 1.69 9.46 31.71
CA HIS A 534 0.41 10.13 31.89
C HIS A 534 0.64 11.54 32.48
N PRO A 535 -0.04 12.62 32.01
CA PRO A 535 0.26 13.98 32.46
C PRO A 535 -0.06 14.21 33.94
N LEU A 536 -1.12 13.62 34.50
CA LEU A 536 -1.37 13.70 35.95
C LEU A 536 -0.32 12.94 36.77
N TYR A 537 0.21 11.84 36.23
CA TYR A 537 1.32 11.12 36.87
C TYR A 537 2.59 11.97 36.86
N ALA A 538 2.88 12.65 35.74
CA ALA A 538 3.99 13.57 35.63
C ALA A 538 3.89 14.70 36.66
N ILE A 539 2.69 15.27 36.88
CA ILE A 539 2.45 16.28 37.93
C ILE A 539 2.70 15.70 39.32
N ALA A 540 2.14 14.54 39.64
CA ALA A 540 2.33 13.91 40.95
C ALA A 540 3.80 13.62 41.29
N HIS A 541 4.65 13.48 40.26
CA HIS A 541 6.08 13.18 40.40
C HIS A 541 7.00 14.39 40.11
N GLY A 542 6.47 15.61 40.02
CA GLY A 542 7.28 16.83 39.81
C GLY A 542 7.95 16.92 38.44
N LYS A 543 7.39 16.26 37.42
CA LYS A 543 7.89 16.20 36.03
C LYS A 543 7.11 17.12 35.07
N GLU A 544 6.44 18.15 35.58
CA GLU A 544 5.63 19.08 34.78
C GLU A 544 6.47 19.81 33.73
N ASN A 545 7.63 20.33 34.14
CA ASN A 545 8.52 21.07 33.25
C ASN A 545 9.04 20.18 32.12
N PHE A 546 9.41 18.94 32.43
CA PHE A 546 9.82 17.96 31.42
C PHE A 546 8.72 17.72 30.38
N TYR A 547 7.47 17.58 30.84
CA TYR A 547 6.31 17.38 29.95
C TYR A 547 6.12 18.58 29.01
N VAL A 548 6.13 19.79 29.58
CA VAL A 548 5.98 21.06 28.85
C VAL A 548 7.11 21.24 27.82
N GLU A 549 8.36 21.03 28.24
CA GLU A 549 9.53 21.19 27.39
C GLU A 549 9.54 20.21 26.23
N LYS A 550 9.16 18.95 26.45
CA LYS A 550 9.11 17.93 25.39
C LYS A 550 8.02 18.20 24.37
N LEU A 551 6.85 18.65 24.81
CA LEU A 551 5.80 19.11 23.89
C LEU A 551 6.27 20.33 23.08
N ALA A 552 6.83 21.34 23.75
CA ALA A 552 7.34 22.54 23.10
C ALA A 552 8.48 22.21 22.12
N GLU A 553 9.37 21.28 22.45
CA GLU A 553 10.45 20.81 21.58
C GLU A 553 9.89 20.23 20.27
N GLY A 554 8.95 19.28 20.37
CA GLY A 554 8.39 18.60 19.20
C GLY A 554 7.55 19.51 18.33
N ILE A 555 6.66 20.30 18.93
CA ILE A 555 5.85 21.30 18.20
C ILE A 555 6.75 22.38 17.58
N GLY A 556 7.73 22.87 18.34
CA GLY A 556 8.65 23.91 17.91
C GLY A 556 9.56 23.48 16.77
N MET A 557 9.94 22.20 16.69
CA MET A 557 10.68 21.63 15.57
C MET A 557 9.93 21.83 14.26
N VAL A 558 8.65 21.44 14.22
CA VAL A 558 7.79 21.57 13.04
C VAL A 558 7.54 23.04 12.73
N ALA A 559 7.17 23.85 13.73
CA ALA A 559 6.84 25.26 13.55
C ALA A 559 8.00 26.09 13.01
N ARG A 560 9.24 25.80 13.44
CA ARG A 560 10.46 26.43 12.92
C ARG A 560 10.75 26.05 11.48
N ALA A 561 10.60 24.76 11.14
CA ALA A 561 10.95 24.24 9.82
C ALA A 561 10.15 24.84 8.67
N ILE A 562 8.89 25.25 8.93
CA ILE A 562 7.99 25.79 7.89
C ILE A 562 7.55 27.23 8.15
N TYR A 563 8.20 27.94 9.08
CA TYR A 563 7.88 29.34 9.36
C TYR A 563 7.96 30.20 8.08
N PRO A 564 6.98 31.10 7.81
CA PRO A 564 5.86 31.53 8.66
C PRO A 564 4.54 30.76 8.43
N LYS A 565 4.54 29.62 7.73
CA LYS A 565 3.31 28.87 7.44
C LYS A 565 2.67 28.35 8.75
N PRO A 566 1.33 28.36 8.87
CA PRO A 566 0.64 27.95 10.09
C PRO A 566 0.87 26.46 10.41
N VAL A 567 0.94 26.16 11.71
CA VAL A 567 0.90 24.81 12.28
C VAL A 567 -0.28 24.73 13.22
N VAL A 568 -1.33 24.02 12.81
CA VAL A 568 -2.52 23.80 13.64
C VAL A 568 -2.30 22.57 14.51
N VAL A 569 -1.96 22.80 15.78
CA VAL A 569 -1.73 21.75 16.77
C VAL A 569 -3.04 21.31 17.39
N ARG A 570 -3.43 20.05 17.20
CA ARG A 570 -4.55 19.48 17.93
C ARG A 570 -4.09 19.12 19.33
N PHE A 571 -4.79 19.62 20.35
CA PHE A 571 -4.59 19.16 21.73
C PHE A 571 -4.87 17.66 21.85
N SER A 572 -4.39 17.05 22.92
CA SER A 572 -4.44 15.61 23.08
C SER A 572 -5.87 15.06 23.02
N ASP A 573 -6.11 14.13 22.09
CA ASP A 573 -7.40 13.50 21.90
C ASP A 573 -7.36 12.00 22.21
N PHE A 574 -6.49 11.60 23.13
CA PHE A 574 -6.46 10.22 23.62
C PHE A 574 -7.78 9.87 24.31
N LYS A 575 -8.22 8.63 24.07
CA LYS A 575 -9.28 7.96 24.82
C LYS A 575 -8.75 7.49 26.17
N THR A 576 -9.64 7.23 27.12
CA THR A 576 -9.32 6.68 28.45
C THR A 576 -8.42 5.45 28.37
N ASN A 577 -8.78 4.49 27.50
CA ASN A 577 -8.03 3.25 27.29
C ASN A 577 -6.65 3.44 26.63
N GLU A 578 -6.39 4.58 25.98
CA GLU A 578 -5.08 4.90 25.40
C GLU A 578 -4.19 5.58 26.45
N TYR A 579 -4.73 6.52 27.22
CA TYR A 579 -4.03 7.11 28.35
C TYR A 579 -3.66 6.08 29.41
N ALA A 580 -4.51 5.08 29.64
CA ALA A 580 -4.26 4.00 30.61
C ALA A 580 -2.99 3.20 30.30
N LYS A 581 -2.55 3.18 29.04
CA LYS A 581 -1.34 2.46 28.57
C LYS A 581 -0.05 3.24 28.80
N LEU A 582 -0.11 4.54 29.10
CA LEU A 582 1.07 5.33 29.45
C LEU A 582 1.54 4.98 30.87
N GLU A 583 2.81 5.27 31.17
CA GLU A 583 3.34 5.11 32.52
C GLU A 583 2.49 5.91 33.53
N GLY A 584 1.99 5.21 34.56
CA GLY A 584 1.11 5.78 35.58
C GLY A 584 -0.34 6.03 35.13
N GLY A 585 -0.72 5.70 33.89
CA GLY A 585 -2.05 6.00 33.34
C GLY A 585 -3.18 5.22 33.99
N ALA A 586 -2.98 3.94 34.30
CA ALA A 586 -4.01 3.07 34.88
C ALA A 586 -4.57 3.56 36.24
N GLU A 587 -3.86 4.44 36.95
CA GLU A 587 -4.33 5.04 38.21
C GLU A 587 -5.38 6.14 37.98
N TYR A 588 -5.30 6.84 36.86
CA TYR A 588 -6.11 8.03 36.59
C TYR A 588 -7.25 7.77 35.60
N GLU A 589 -7.21 6.66 34.86
CA GLU A 589 -8.11 6.39 33.75
C GLU A 589 -9.18 5.35 34.10
N PRO A 590 -10.48 5.73 34.14
CA PRO A 590 -11.56 4.78 34.34
C PRO A 590 -11.77 3.92 33.09
N GLU A 591 -12.24 2.69 33.29
CA GLU A 591 -12.69 1.83 32.18
C GLU A 591 -14.05 2.32 31.65
N GLU A 592 -14.13 2.56 30.35
CA GLU A 592 -15.34 3.02 29.68
C GLU A 592 -15.88 1.98 28.71
N PRO A 593 -17.20 1.68 28.73
CA PRO A 593 -17.81 0.76 27.77
C PRO A 593 -17.71 1.23 26.31
N ASN A 594 -17.65 2.55 26.06
CA ASN A 594 -17.58 3.13 24.72
C ASN A 594 -16.54 4.27 24.67
N PRO A 595 -15.23 3.94 24.63
CA PRO A 595 -14.17 4.95 24.71
C PRO A 595 -14.20 5.98 23.56
N MET A 596 -14.78 5.63 22.40
CA MET A 596 -14.93 6.53 21.26
C MET A 596 -15.73 7.79 21.58
N ILE A 597 -16.78 7.66 22.39
CA ILE A 597 -17.69 8.75 22.77
C ILE A 597 -17.58 9.15 24.25
N GLY A 598 -16.59 8.58 24.94
CA GLY A 598 -16.35 8.71 26.39
C GLY A 598 -15.60 9.98 26.80
N TRP A 599 -14.87 9.91 27.90
CA TRP A 599 -14.19 11.04 28.53
C TRP A 599 -12.90 11.43 27.80
N ARG A 600 -13.06 12.25 26.75
CA ARG A 600 -11.98 12.77 25.88
C ARG A 600 -12.26 14.20 25.37
N GLY A 601 -11.28 14.80 24.71
CA GLY A 601 -11.35 16.15 24.15
C GLY A 601 -11.77 17.23 25.15
N ALA A 602 -12.58 18.19 24.71
CA ALA A 602 -12.98 19.35 25.54
C ALA A 602 -13.56 18.97 26.92
N SER A 603 -14.38 17.91 26.98
CA SER A 603 -14.97 17.45 28.26
C SER A 603 -13.93 17.00 29.29
N ARG A 604 -12.78 16.50 28.82
CA ARG A 604 -11.65 16.13 29.66
C ARG A 604 -10.90 17.36 30.12
N TYR A 605 -10.62 18.31 29.23
CA TYR A 605 -9.86 19.53 29.55
C TYR A 605 -10.49 20.38 30.64
N ILE A 606 -11.83 20.45 30.68
CA ILE A 606 -12.59 21.27 31.65
C ILE A 606 -12.93 20.50 32.93
N SER A 607 -12.56 19.22 33.01
CA SER A 607 -12.86 18.40 34.18
C SER A 607 -11.93 18.79 35.32
N PRO A 608 -12.42 18.90 36.58
CA PRO A 608 -11.57 19.30 37.70
C PRO A 608 -10.36 18.39 37.92
N GLN A 609 -10.48 17.11 37.57
CA GLN A 609 -9.42 16.12 37.73
C GLN A 609 -8.31 16.28 36.68
N PHE A 610 -8.65 16.62 35.43
CA PHE A 610 -7.69 16.64 34.32
C PHE A 610 -7.30 18.05 33.87
N GLU A 611 -8.02 19.10 34.26
CA GLU A 611 -7.63 20.49 33.95
C GLU A 611 -6.15 20.81 34.24
N PRO A 612 -5.55 20.37 35.37
CA PRO A 612 -4.12 20.58 35.61
C PRO A 612 -3.21 19.99 34.53
N ALA A 613 -3.57 18.84 33.96
CA ALA A 613 -2.86 18.20 32.85
C ALA A 613 -3.00 19.01 31.56
N PHE A 614 -4.21 19.49 31.24
CA PHE A 614 -4.44 20.32 30.07
C PHE A 614 -3.62 21.62 30.10
N ARG A 615 -3.45 22.23 31.29
CA ARG A 615 -2.59 23.40 31.47
C ARG A 615 -1.12 23.15 31.10
N LEU A 616 -0.62 21.92 31.14
CA LEU A 616 0.73 21.61 30.64
C LEU A 616 0.84 21.78 29.12
N GLU A 617 -0.17 21.33 28.37
CA GLU A 617 -0.22 21.52 26.91
C GLU A 617 -0.29 23.02 26.56
N LEU A 618 -1.10 23.79 27.29
CA LEU A 618 -1.20 25.24 27.12
C LEU A 618 0.12 25.95 27.40
N ARG A 619 0.84 25.57 28.47
CA ARG A 619 2.15 26.14 28.79
C ARG A 619 3.17 25.86 27.69
N ALA A 620 3.12 24.69 27.05
CA ALA A 620 4.00 24.37 25.92
C ALA A 620 3.72 25.31 24.72
N ILE A 621 2.44 25.54 24.40
CA ILE A 621 2.05 26.50 23.34
C ILE A 621 2.47 27.93 23.71
N ARG A 622 2.26 28.35 24.96
CA ARG A 622 2.68 29.67 25.44
C ARG A 622 4.19 29.88 25.34
N MET A 623 4.97 28.88 25.75
CA MET A 623 6.43 28.89 25.64
C MET A 623 6.89 29.10 24.19
N LEU A 624 6.26 28.44 23.22
CA LEU A 624 6.56 28.63 21.80
C LEU A 624 6.20 30.03 21.30
N HIS A 625 5.08 30.56 21.77
CA HIS A 625 4.64 31.92 21.48
C HIS A 625 5.57 32.98 22.05
N GLU A 626 6.09 32.78 23.26
CA GLU A 626 7.11 33.62 23.90
C GLU A 626 8.45 33.56 23.13
N GLN A 627 8.76 32.41 22.50
CA GLN A 627 9.89 32.25 21.58
C GLN A 627 9.68 32.88 20.19
N GLY A 628 8.53 33.50 19.93
CA GLY A 628 8.22 34.17 18.65
C GLY A 628 7.60 33.28 17.57
N LEU A 629 7.30 32.01 17.85
CA LEU A 629 6.64 31.08 16.91
C LEU A 629 5.13 31.32 16.86
N LYS A 630 4.73 32.50 16.39
CA LYS A 630 3.32 32.92 16.26
C LYS A 630 2.55 32.18 15.17
N ASN A 631 3.22 31.36 14.36
CA ASN A 631 2.58 30.48 13.39
C ASN A 631 2.00 29.21 14.02
N VAL A 632 2.20 28.97 15.33
CA VAL A 632 1.58 27.87 16.06
C VAL A 632 0.16 28.25 16.46
N TRP A 633 -0.82 27.60 15.84
CA TRP A 633 -2.24 27.68 16.19
C TRP A 633 -2.64 26.41 16.92
N VAL A 634 -3.84 26.41 17.50
CA VAL A 634 -4.34 25.24 18.23
C VAL A 634 -5.72 24.82 17.76
N MET A 635 -6.05 23.56 17.99
CA MET A 635 -7.34 22.98 17.68
C MET A 635 -7.86 22.16 18.87
N VAL A 636 -9.09 22.45 19.29
CA VAL A 636 -9.79 21.73 20.36
C VAL A 636 -10.59 20.57 19.76
N PRO A 637 -10.24 19.31 20.06
CA PRO A 637 -11.01 18.14 19.64
C PRO A 637 -12.27 17.91 20.50
N PHE A 638 -13.21 17.18 19.92
CA PHE A 638 -14.37 16.57 20.57
C PHE A 638 -15.24 17.53 21.40
N VAL A 639 -15.45 18.75 20.89
CA VAL A 639 -16.32 19.77 21.51
C VAL A 639 -17.78 19.41 21.26
N ARG A 640 -18.53 19.10 22.33
CA ARG A 640 -19.94 18.66 22.22
C ARG A 640 -20.91 19.81 22.42
N THR A 641 -20.60 20.75 23.31
CA THR A 641 -21.55 21.80 23.71
C THR A 641 -20.91 23.17 23.82
N VAL A 642 -21.73 24.21 23.70
CA VAL A 642 -21.27 25.61 23.71
C VAL A 642 -20.62 25.99 25.05
N TRP A 643 -21.10 25.45 26.16
CA TRP A 643 -20.53 25.72 27.48
C TRP A 643 -19.18 25.01 27.70
N GLU A 644 -18.94 23.86 27.06
CA GLU A 644 -17.61 23.23 27.05
C GLU A 644 -16.62 24.14 26.33
N ALA A 645 -17.00 24.66 25.15
CA ALA A 645 -16.16 25.61 24.40
C ALA A 645 -15.84 26.85 25.24
N GLU A 646 -16.84 27.45 25.88
CA GLU A 646 -16.65 28.62 26.75
C GLU A 646 -15.64 28.35 27.88
N LYS A 647 -15.79 27.23 28.60
CA LYS A 647 -14.87 26.86 29.68
C LYS A 647 -13.47 26.53 29.17
N THR A 648 -13.36 25.81 28.07
CA THR A 648 -12.07 25.48 27.45
C THR A 648 -11.33 26.75 27.06
N ILE A 649 -11.99 27.71 26.40
CA ILE A 649 -11.39 29.00 26.07
C ILE A 649 -11.00 29.78 27.33
N ALA A 650 -11.85 29.84 28.36
CA ALA A 650 -11.51 30.52 29.61
C ALA A 650 -10.22 29.98 30.24
N ILE A 651 -10.02 28.65 30.27
CA ILE A 651 -8.78 28.03 30.77
C ILE A 651 -7.56 28.45 29.93
N MET A 652 -7.71 28.56 28.60
CA MET A 652 -6.64 29.07 27.72
C MET A 652 -6.29 30.52 28.02
N GLU A 653 -7.31 31.37 28.21
CA GLU A 653 -7.12 32.78 28.53
C GLU A 653 -6.43 32.97 29.88
N ASP A 654 -6.75 32.13 30.87
CA ASP A 654 -6.10 32.10 32.19
C ASP A 654 -4.60 31.75 32.09
N GLU A 655 -4.21 30.87 31.15
CA GLU A 655 -2.81 30.57 30.86
C GLU A 655 -2.14 31.64 29.95
N GLY A 656 -2.86 32.69 29.57
CA GLY A 656 -2.34 33.81 28.77
C GLY A 656 -2.44 33.61 27.25
N LEU A 657 -3.16 32.59 26.79
CA LEU A 657 -3.38 32.29 25.38
C LEU A 657 -4.75 32.81 24.93
N ARG A 658 -4.78 34.03 24.40
CA ARG A 658 -6.01 34.67 23.93
C ARG A 658 -6.13 34.61 22.41
N PRO A 659 -7.27 34.15 21.86
CA PRO A 659 -7.50 34.19 20.42
C PRO A 659 -7.38 35.62 19.88
N GLY A 660 -6.71 35.79 18.74
CA GLY A 660 -6.45 37.09 18.15
C GLY A 660 -5.65 36.98 16.86
N ARG A 661 -5.05 38.10 16.44
CA ARG A 661 -4.28 38.14 15.18
C ARG A 661 -3.12 37.14 15.15
N ASP A 662 -2.42 37.01 16.27
CA ASP A 662 -1.19 36.21 16.38
C ASP A 662 -1.41 34.81 16.96
N PHE A 663 -2.66 34.45 17.30
CA PHE A 663 -3.02 33.14 17.83
C PHE A 663 -4.45 32.77 17.42
N GLN A 664 -4.60 31.73 16.61
CA GLN A 664 -5.91 31.21 16.20
C GLN A 664 -6.25 29.97 17.04
N VAL A 665 -7.51 29.88 17.45
CA VAL A 665 -8.07 28.69 18.10
C VAL A 665 -9.15 28.13 17.19
N TRP A 666 -8.92 26.91 16.72
CA TRP A 666 -9.87 26.16 15.91
C TRP A 666 -10.60 25.11 16.74
N ALA A 667 -11.76 24.67 16.26
CA ALA A 667 -12.41 23.47 16.78
C ALA A 667 -12.39 22.36 15.74
N MET A 668 -12.22 21.12 16.21
CA MET A 668 -12.45 19.97 15.35
C MET A 668 -13.96 19.76 15.21
N ALA A 669 -14.48 19.93 13.99
CA ALA A 669 -15.90 19.77 13.69
C ALA A 669 -16.22 18.30 13.43
N GLU A 670 -16.33 17.54 14.51
CA GLU A 670 -16.45 16.08 14.48
C GLU A 670 -17.65 15.52 15.26
N VAL A 671 -18.34 16.38 16.03
CA VAL A 671 -19.59 16.03 16.72
C VAL A 671 -20.75 16.76 16.04
N PRO A 672 -21.88 16.12 15.69
CA PRO A 672 -22.97 16.78 14.95
C PRO A 672 -23.49 18.07 15.60
N SER A 673 -23.45 18.19 16.93
CA SER A 673 -23.87 19.40 17.64
C SER A 673 -23.04 20.64 17.29
N ILE A 674 -21.73 20.51 17.05
CA ILE A 674 -20.87 21.64 16.67
C ILE A 674 -21.18 22.13 15.26
N VAL A 675 -21.63 21.22 14.39
CA VAL A 675 -22.06 21.53 13.02
C VAL A 675 -23.39 22.26 13.05
N VAL A 676 -24.39 21.70 13.73
CA VAL A 676 -25.75 22.26 13.78
C VAL A 676 -25.80 23.62 14.48
N LEU A 677 -24.96 23.82 15.50
CA LEU A 677 -24.89 25.06 16.28
C LEU A 677 -23.65 25.89 15.95
N ALA A 678 -23.10 25.77 14.74
CA ALA A 678 -21.87 26.46 14.35
C ALA A 678 -21.94 27.98 14.59
N ASP A 679 -23.12 28.59 14.41
CA ASP A 679 -23.38 30.00 14.71
C ASP A 679 -23.13 30.36 16.19
N GLN A 680 -23.43 29.45 17.10
CA GLN A 680 -23.18 29.61 18.53
C GLN A 680 -21.72 29.32 18.90
N PHE A 681 -21.02 28.49 18.15
CA PHE A 681 -19.60 28.19 18.37
C PHE A 681 -18.66 29.24 17.76
N ASN A 682 -19.11 29.96 16.72
CA ASN A 682 -18.33 30.98 16.00
C ASN A 682 -17.79 32.11 16.90
N LYS A 683 -18.38 32.34 18.08
CA LYS A 683 -17.88 33.32 19.06
C LYS A 683 -16.58 32.89 19.75
N TYR A 684 -16.31 31.59 19.83
CA TYR A 684 -15.15 31.02 20.54
C TYR A 684 -14.03 30.63 19.59
N PHE A 685 -14.36 30.12 18.40
CA PHE A 685 -13.40 29.58 17.44
C PHE A 685 -13.28 30.47 16.20
N GLN A 686 -12.05 30.67 15.71
CA GLN A 686 -11.79 31.45 14.49
C GLN A 686 -11.86 30.58 13.23
N GLY A 687 -11.84 29.27 13.40
CA GLY A 687 -12.02 28.32 12.32
C GLY A 687 -12.36 26.92 12.81
N TYR A 688 -12.64 26.05 11.86
CA TYR A 688 -13.00 24.65 12.08
C TYR A 688 -12.12 23.75 11.24
N SER A 689 -11.81 22.56 11.74
CA SER A 689 -11.31 21.46 10.91
C SER A 689 -12.26 20.29 11.03
N ILE A 690 -12.90 19.90 9.93
CA ILE A 690 -13.81 18.76 9.90
C ILE A 690 -13.00 17.48 10.16
N GLY A 691 -13.34 16.77 11.23
CA GLY A 691 -12.89 15.41 11.48
C GLY A 691 -13.88 14.45 10.83
N SER A 692 -13.72 14.18 9.53
CA SER A 692 -14.74 13.49 8.73
C SER A 692 -15.04 12.07 9.21
N ASN A 693 -14.05 11.38 9.78
CA ASN A 693 -14.22 10.06 10.36
C ASN A 693 -15.23 10.06 11.53
N ASP A 694 -14.95 10.86 12.56
CA ASP A 694 -15.74 10.91 13.78
C ASP A 694 -17.10 11.61 13.51
N LEU A 695 -17.13 12.60 12.59
CA LEU A 695 -18.39 13.20 12.12
C LEU A 695 -19.29 12.16 11.43
N THR A 696 -18.72 11.29 10.59
CA THR A 696 -19.45 10.21 9.91
C THR A 696 -19.98 9.21 10.93
N GLN A 697 -19.11 8.76 11.84
CA GLN A 697 -19.47 7.84 12.93
C GLN A 697 -20.65 8.36 13.75
N LEU A 698 -20.62 9.62 14.18
CA LEU A 698 -21.67 10.19 15.02
C LEU A 698 -22.92 10.61 14.25
N THR A 699 -22.80 10.99 12.97
CA THR A 699 -23.95 11.34 12.14
C THR A 699 -24.75 10.10 11.75
N LEU A 700 -24.06 9.01 11.43
CA LEU A 700 -24.69 7.75 11.01
C LEU A 700 -24.97 6.79 12.18
N GLY A 701 -24.42 7.06 13.36
CA GLY A 701 -24.59 6.21 14.55
C GLY A 701 -23.85 4.88 14.41
N VAL A 702 -22.62 4.93 13.87
CA VAL A 702 -21.82 3.74 13.55
C VAL A 702 -20.46 3.82 14.26
N ASP A 703 -19.96 2.69 14.76
CA ASP A 703 -18.59 2.60 15.25
C ASP A 703 -17.69 2.10 14.12
N ARG A 704 -16.70 2.91 13.72
CA ARG A 704 -15.78 2.52 12.63
C ARG A 704 -14.87 1.35 13.00
N ASP A 705 -14.64 1.11 14.29
CA ASP A 705 -13.87 -0.05 14.76
C ASP A 705 -14.74 -1.32 14.78
N SER A 706 -16.06 -1.16 14.67
CA SER A 706 -16.99 -2.29 14.56
C SER A 706 -17.09 -2.75 13.11
N SER A 707 -16.56 -3.95 12.86
CA SER A 707 -16.65 -4.60 11.55
C SER A 707 -18.08 -5.07 11.20
N ALA A 708 -19.01 -5.05 12.15
CA ALA A 708 -20.35 -5.60 11.98
C ALA A 708 -21.19 -4.84 10.94
N LEU A 709 -21.20 -3.50 10.99
CA LEU A 709 -22.00 -2.70 10.05
C LEU A 709 -21.38 -2.66 8.65
N PRO A 710 -20.06 -2.43 8.47
CA PRO A 710 -19.43 -2.54 7.15
C PRO A 710 -19.55 -3.93 6.53
N ALA A 711 -19.65 -4.99 7.33
CA ALA A 711 -19.90 -6.35 6.83
C ALA A 711 -21.34 -6.55 6.32
N ILE A 712 -22.32 -5.78 6.81
CA ILE A 712 -23.69 -5.79 6.25
C ILE A 712 -23.70 -5.01 4.93
N ASP A 713 -23.12 -3.81 4.92
CA ASP A 713 -22.96 -2.97 3.73
C ASP A 713 -21.83 -1.96 3.96
N PRO A 714 -20.83 -1.85 3.07
CA PRO A 714 -19.73 -0.90 3.27
C PRO A 714 -20.22 0.56 3.32
N ARG A 715 -21.42 0.86 2.81
CA ARG A 715 -22.03 2.21 2.88
C ARG A 715 -22.47 2.61 4.28
N TYR A 716 -22.51 1.70 5.26
CA TYR A 716 -22.77 2.07 6.66
C TYR A 716 -21.71 3.03 7.23
N PHE A 717 -20.49 3.01 6.69
CA PHE A 717 -19.46 4.01 6.99
C PHE A 717 -18.92 4.58 5.67
N ASP A 718 -19.58 5.61 5.15
CA ASP A 718 -19.12 6.36 3.98
C ASP A 718 -19.15 7.87 4.28
N GLU A 719 -17.98 8.50 4.26
CA GLU A 719 -17.82 9.94 4.49
C GLU A 719 -18.51 10.79 3.40
N ARG A 720 -18.86 10.18 2.27
CA ARG A 720 -19.61 10.79 1.16
C ARG A 720 -21.12 10.64 1.32
N ASP A 721 -21.60 10.00 2.39
CA ASP A 721 -23.03 9.89 2.65
C ASP A 721 -23.71 11.27 2.63
N LEU A 722 -24.94 11.32 2.13
CA LEU A 722 -25.65 12.58 1.94
C LEU A 722 -25.87 13.34 3.26
N ALA A 723 -26.08 12.63 4.37
CA ALA A 723 -26.21 13.25 5.69
C ALA A 723 -24.91 13.96 6.09
N VAL A 724 -23.77 13.29 5.91
CA VAL A 724 -22.43 13.84 6.21
C VAL A 724 -22.12 15.03 5.29
N LYS A 725 -22.37 14.90 3.97
CA LYS A 725 -22.18 16.00 3.01
C LYS A 725 -23.05 17.21 3.36
N ARG A 726 -24.31 17.01 3.77
CA ARG A 726 -25.19 18.11 4.21
C ARG A 726 -24.69 18.78 5.50
N MET A 727 -24.18 18.01 6.45
CA MET A 727 -23.54 18.53 7.65
C MET A 727 -22.32 19.40 7.30
N ILE A 728 -21.43 18.91 6.44
CA ILE A 728 -20.25 19.64 5.97
C ILE A 728 -20.64 20.94 5.25
N GLN A 729 -21.57 20.86 4.30
CA GLN A 729 -22.04 22.03 3.56
C GLN A 729 -22.68 23.07 4.50
N HIS A 730 -23.46 22.62 5.48
CA HIS A 730 -24.07 23.49 6.48
C HIS A 730 -23.00 24.21 7.31
N LEU A 731 -22.01 23.46 7.83
CA LEU A 731 -20.90 24.03 8.60
C LEU A 731 -20.17 25.10 7.80
N ILE A 732 -19.74 24.78 6.56
CA ILE A 732 -19.01 25.72 5.69
C ILE A 732 -19.81 27.02 5.55
N LYS A 733 -21.10 26.91 5.21
CA LYS A 733 -21.97 28.07 5.02
C LYS A 733 -22.14 28.91 6.30
N VAL A 734 -22.36 28.28 7.45
CA VAL A 734 -22.62 29.00 8.71
C VAL A 734 -21.33 29.61 9.28
N ALA A 735 -20.20 28.92 9.17
CA ALA A 735 -18.89 29.43 9.57
C ALA A 735 -18.49 30.66 8.74
N HIS A 736 -18.64 30.59 7.40
CA HIS A 736 -18.29 31.70 6.51
C HIS A 736 -19.13 32.95 6.72
N ARG A 737 -20.40 32.81 7.15
CA ARG A 737 -21.26 33.96 7.46
C ARG A 737 -20.64 34.91 8.48
N ASP A 738 -19.88 34.35 9.44
CA ASP A 738 -19.24 35.11 10.51
C ASP A 738 -17.72 35.22 10.28
N GLY A 739 -17.25 34.98 9.05
CA GLY A 739 -15.85 35.10 8.64
C GLY A 739 -14.93 34.04 9.23
N ARG A 740 -15.46 32.87 9.61
CA ARG A 740 -14.68 31.75 10.16
C ARG A 740 -14.22 30.80 9.06
N THR A 741 -12.96 30.38 9.10
CA THR A 741 -12.40 29.47 8.10
C THR A 741 -12.79 28.03 8.37
N VAL A 742 -12.99 27.22 7.33
CA VAL A 742 -13.27 25.79 7.44
C VAL A 742 -12.25 24.99 6.66
N SER A 743 -11.59 24.09 7.37
CA SER A 743 -10.72 23.05 6.84
C SER A 743 -11.37 21.68 6.98
N ILE A 744 -10.79 20.67 6.33
CA ILE A 744 -11.05 19.26 6.60
C ILE A 744 -9.73 18.52 6.79
N CYS A 745 -9.72 17.54 7.69
CA CYS A 745 -8.59 16.66 7.90
C CYS A 745 -9.04 15.20 7.87
N GLY A 746 -8.24 14.34 7.25
CA GLY A 746 -8.60 12.96 6.97
C GLY A 746 -8.09 12.52 5.60
N GLN A 747 -8.27 11.24 5.28
CA GLN A 747 -7.85 10.70 3.99
C GLN A 747 -8.91 10.89 2.90
N ALA A 748 -10.18 11.15 3.25
CA ALA A 748 -11.27 11.30 2.29
C ALA A 748 -10.96 12.25 1.12
N PRO A 749 -10.39 13.46 1.33
CA PRO A 749 -10.07 14.37 0.23
C PRO A 749 -8.98 13.84 -0.72
N SER A 750 -8.03 13.05 -0.20
CA SER A 750 -6.98 12.43 -1.01
C SER A 750 -7.43 11.13 -1.69
N VAL A 751 -8.41 10.42 -1.11
CA VAL A 751 -8.88 9.12 -1.61
C VAL A 751 -10.02 9.28 -2.62
N TYR A 752 -10.90 10.27 -2.43
CA TYR A 752 -12.12 10.45 -3.20
C TYR A 752 -12.12 11.80 -3.95
N PRO A 753 -11.74 11.82 -5.25
CA PRO A 753 -11.68 13.06 -6.02
C PRO A 753 -13.03 13.81 -6.13
N ASP A 754 -14.14 13.08 -6.17
CA ASP A 754 -15.50 13.61 -6.19
C ASP A 754 -15.88 14.29 -4.87
N PHE A 755 -15.37 13.79 -3.75
CA PHE A 755 -15.53 14.43 -2.45
C PHE A 755 -14.73 15.73 -2.38
N THR A 756 -13.48 15.75 -2.86
CA THR A 756 -12.69 16.99 -2.98
C THR A 756 -13.35 18.02 -3.88
N GLU A 757 -13.91 17.59 -5.02
CA GLU A 757 -14.72 18.48 -5.85
C GLU A 757 -15.91 19.07 -5.08
N PHE A 758 -16.67 18.24 -4.36
CA PHE A 758 -17.76 18.71 -3.53
C PHE A 758 -17.32 19.76 -2.50
N LEU A 759 -16.20 19.53 -1.81
CA LEU A 759 -15.67 20.45 -0.81
C LEU A 759 -15.27 21.81 -1.42
N VAL A 760 -14.53 21.79 -2.54
CA VAL A 760 -14.14 23.01 -3.26
C VAL A 760 -15.36 23.75 -3.79
N ARG A 761 -16.37 23.04 -4.31
CA ARG A 761 -17.64 23.64 -4.75
C ARG A 761 -18.43 24.26 -3.61
N CYS A 762 -18.35 23.69 -2.40
CA CYS A 762 -18.95 24.29 -1.21
C CYS A 762 -18.18 25.51 -0.70
N GLY A 763 -16.97 25.75 -1.20
CA GLY A 763 -16.14 26.90 -0.88
C GLY A 763 -15.18 26.67 0.28
N ILE A 764 -14.79 25.42 0.59
CA ILE A 764 -13.88 25.12 1.71
C ILE A 764 -12.56 25.94 1.61
N ASP A 765 -12.07 26.45 2.74
CA ASP A 765 -10.86 27.28 2.78
C ASP A 765 -9.58 26.46 2.62
N SER A 766 -9.58 25.24 3.17
CA SER A 766 -8.42 24.35 3.11
C SER A 766 -8.74 22.86 3.20
N VAL A 767 -7.86 22.04 2.63
CA VAL A 767 -7.87 20.57 2.81
C VAL A 767 -6.53 20.13 3.38
N SER A 768 -6.54 19.27 4.39
CA SER A 768 -5.33 18.75 5.04
C SER A 768 -5.16 17.26 4.79
N VAL A 769 -4.14 16.90 4.02
CA VAL A 769 -3.90 15.53 3.51
C VAL A 769 -2.57 14.95 3.98
N ASN A 770 -2.35 13.66 3.79
CA ASN A 770 -1.06 13.04 4.11
C ASN A 770 0.07 13.56 3.20
N PRO A 771 1.35 13.49 3.62
CA PRO A 771 2.48 14.06 2.87
C PRO A 771 2.57 13.58 1.42
N ASP A 772 2.29 12.30 1.18
CA ASP A 772 2.32 11.65 -0.13
C ASP A 772 1.23 12.17 -1.09
N ALA A 773 0.13 12.73 -0.56
CA ALA A 773 -1.00 13.21 -1.34
C ALA A 773 -1.01 14.72 -1.60
N VAL A 774 -0.07 15.50 -1.03
CA VAL A 774 -0.07 16.97 -1.10
C VAL A 774 -0.06 17.49 -2.55
N ILE A 775 0.88 16.99 -3.37
CA ILE A 775 1.08 17.48 -4.75
C ILE A 775 -0.15 17.15 -5.61
N GLU A 776 -0.64 15.91 -5.50
CA GLU A 776 -1.81 15.44 -6.24
C GLU A 776 -3.07 16.23 -5.87
N THR A 777 -3.30 16.42 -4.57
CA THR A 777 -4.45 17.18 -4.05
C THR A 777 -4.42 18.62 -4.53
N ARG A 778 -3.24 19.30 -4.52
CA ARG A 778 -3.12 20.67 -5.03
C ARG A 778 -3.43 20.77 -6.53
N ARG A 779 -2.94 19.81 -7.33
CA ARG A 779 -3.28 19.75 -8.76
C ARG A 779 -4.77 19.50 -9.00
N LEU A 780 -5.40 18.63 -8.20
CA LEU A 780 -6.83 18.38 -8.26
C LEU A 780 -7.64 19.63 -7.93
N VAL A 781 -7.34 20.30 -6.82
CA VAL A 781 -7.97 21.57 -6.42
C VAL A 781 -7.84 22.60 -7.53
N ALA A 782 -6.64 22.81 -8.08
CA ALA A 782 -6.42 23.75 -9.18
C ALA A 782 -7.27 23.46 -10.41
N ARG A 783 -7.43 22.18 -10.78
CA ARG A 783 -8.30 21.77 -11.91
C ARG A 783 -9.77 22.07 -11.62
N ILE A 784 -10.24 21.78 -10.41
CA ILE A 784 -11.63 22.04 -10.01
C ILE A 784 -11.92 23.54 -10.01
N GLU A 785 -11.03 24.36 -9.45
CA GLU A 785 -11.17 25.82 -9.41
C GLU A 785 -11.19 26.42 -10.82
N ARG A 786 -10.28 25.99 -11.71
CA ARG A 786 -10.28 26.43 -13.12
C ARG A 786 -11.61 26.10 -13.80
N ARG A 787 -12.11 24.87 -13.61
CA ARG A 787 -13.43 24.47 -14.15
C ARG A 787 -14.56 25.33 -13.60
N LEU A 788 -14.54 25.64 -12.30
CA LEU A 788 -15.54 26.50 -11.66
C LEU A 788 -15.54 27.93 -12.21
N VAL A 789 -14.36 28.48 -12.51
CA VAL A 789 -14.23 29.79 -13.16
C VAL A 789 -14.82 29.75 -14.57
N LEU A 790 -14.50 28.73 -15.37
CA LEU A 790 -15.04 28.55 -16.72
C LEU A 790 -16.56 28.36 -16.72
N GLU A 791 -17.10 27.54 -15.80
CA GLU A 791 -18.54 27.35 -15.63
C GLU A 791 -19.26 28.66 -15.28
N LYS A 792 -18.64 29.53 -14.47
CA LYS A 792 -19.20 30.85 -14.15
C LYS A 792 -19.17 31.80 -15.35
N LEU A 793 -18.08 31.80 -16.12
CA LEU A 793 -17.95 32.63 -17.33
C LEU A 793 -18.98 32.23 -18.40
N SER A 794 -19.15 30.93 -18.65
CA SER A 794 -20.17 30.43 -19.60
C SER A 794 -21.60 30.80 -19.20
N LYS A 795 -21.93 30.80 -17.89
CA LYS A 795 -23.24 31.25 -17.40
C LYS A 795 -23.45 32.76 -17.51
N LEU A 796 -22.37 33.55 -17.51
CA LEU A 796 -22.43 34.99 -17.74
C LEU A 796 -22.70 35.28 -19.23
N GLU A 797 -22.09 34.53 -20.15
CA GLU A 797 -22.40 34.61 -21.59
C GLU A 797 -23.86 34.26 -21.90
N GLU A 798 -24.42 33.21 -21.27
CA GLU A 798 -25.85 32.85 -21.41
C GLU A 798 -26.82 33.90 -20.80
N THR A 799 -26.35 34.78 -19.90
CA THR A 799 -27.18 35.84 -19.33
C THR A 799 -27.01 37.20 -20.02
N GLU A 800 -25.92 37.42 -20.75
CA GLU A 800 -25.75 38.58 -21.64
C GLU A 800 -26.60 38.45 -22.92
N ASP A 801 -26.79 37.23 -23.45
CA ASP A 801 -27.67 36.96 -24.60
C ASP A 801 -29.18 37.19 -24.32
N ILE A 802 -29.57 37.49 -23.07
CA ILE A 802 -30.96 37.80 -22.68
C ILE A 802 -31.22 39.32 -22.64
N PHE A 803 -30.19 40.17 -22.79
CA PHE A 803 -30.34 41.64 -22.77
C PHE A 803 -30.20 42.32 -24.14
N GLU A 804 -30.04 41.56 -25.24
CA GLU A 804 -29.93 42.09 -26.61
C GLU A 804 -31.07 41.67 -27.55
N PHE A 805 -32.34 41.66 -27.10
CA PHE A 805 -33.50 41.73 -28.01
C PHE A 805 -34.68 42.46 -27.36
N ASP A 806 -34.49 43.75 -27.09
CA ASP A 806 -35.56 44.74 -27.07
C ASP A 806 -34.90 46.11 -27.12
N ILE A 807 -34.71 46.65 -28.33
CA ILE A 807 -34.72 48.09 -28.70
C ILE A 807 -34.47 48.17 -30.22
N PHE A 808 -35.56 48.50 -30.93
CA PHE A 808 -35.76 48.89 -32.33
C PHE A 808 -35.59 47.89 -33.47
#